data_AF-A0A8H6U1P1-F1
#
_entry.id   AF-A0A8H6U1P1-F1
#
_cell.length_a   1.000
_cell.length_b   1.000
_cell.length_c   1.000
_cell.angle_alpha   90.00
_cell.angle_beta   90.00
_cell.angle_gamma   90.00
#
_symmetry.space_group_name_H-M   'P 1'
#
loop_
_entity.id
_entity.type
_entity.pdbx_description
1 polymer ?
#
loop_
_entity_poly.entity_id
_entity_poly.type
_entity_poly.pdbx_seq_one_letter_code
_entity_poly.pdbx_strand_id
1 'polypeptide(L)'
;MLTLPPRRLPLPRRLPPPRLLHTRSSPLLRSARPHPNPIASSLPPISSAYVWRCRALSPPFQQTSAFHSTPSRNGLPFIPLLGVLKASATMELVRTAGRIVLTILPVILIKNHKTRRHLRHAALTGVVIPEEQQDKLRARIRSRTLFFHALVLIPAVLFWGTIFASLERTPLTGRWRLIVLSPEEEDEIANQLAGNGWYQAVNEILANDGPVQLIPPSDWRYQWVKNTLRQLECTIPILIDEQKAYRDWVDGGNDDLPLPPPAEYPLRPRPRGTEYLRMFCESMCNRTVPPVPHSIPGPPYSLLVVDKPDASNAFSYGFGPEGGGGVVVYSGFLDEILARAPPEDERVQSVQQGSVFSSFFGLLNSAPAPSLHPAPTPSQTAELAILLSHELAHLVLSHHLETLSSATIIMPGIMSILSDVLRVAIFPFTMIFGPFVNDAVAQLGKIGTGELEKVGEYCTSVKQEIEADVVSARLLAHAGYDARKAVTFWEHRSATECSSTSERKDEYPSVSFVHKITGSQHPVTETRVKSLRDELRRWETERRAVVARRAMSAEKTVLLYYATNLLAILGPRTLALRVVLLPITLYSAYTAATSLDLARTLVASHPERFFYLNQALALAQFIVAVRTLLRTFGRTPKREHRPSTKGAGLQLLLDAADLTFCLRGIGWSFSANLSIPAETRPTRTRAAFLGAVARSLLAHAAVFDILQYAAQALSSVPVGSTEGYSVFDTQGRTTLRTYIHTLLVGICIYGSIQIGYDGFALVGVGVFRMQPAQWPPAFDAPWRATSLAEFWGRRWHQVFRQDFVGVGAKPGAVVAGRVGAVLGAFGVSGLLHVAGLWGMRGEADARLVMFFLVMGVGVLLEGGWRRVVGKNIGGVFGVLWTFGWILGWGWLFADPWCLSGVMGSVFIPYEYRPAVILHRLVE
;
A
#
# COMPACT_ATOMS: atom_id res chain seq x y z
N MET A 1 -65.91 -40.47 -37.73
CA MET A 1 -66.64 -40.01 -38.95
C MET A 1 -65.65 -39.24 -39.82
N LEU A 2 -65.78 -39.29 -41.15
CA LEU A 2 -65.03 -38.48 -42.14
C LEU A 2 -65.58 -37.03 -42.14
N THR A 3 -64.99 -35.93 -42.65
CA THR A 3 -63.71 -35.58 -43.35
C THR A 3 -63.43 -34.06 -43.03
N LEU A 4 -62.68 -33.14 -43.70
CA LEU A 4 -61.85 -33.04 -44.92
C LEU A 4 -60.88 -31.81 -44.78
N PRO A 5 -59.57 -31.87 -45.12
CA PRO A 5 -58.67 -30.69 -45.15
C PRO A 5 -58.51 -30.07 -46.57
N PRO A 6 -57.75 -28.95 -46.73
CA PRO A 6 -56.63 -29.01 -47.70
C PRO A 6 -55.40 -28.08 -47.44
N ARG A 7 -54.31 -28.32 -48.20
CA ARG A 7 -53.14 -27.43 -48.55
C ARG A 7 -52.12 -27.11 -47.41
N ARG A 8 -50.78 -27.03 -47.62
CA ARG A 8 -49.86 -27.07 -48.81
C ARG A 8 -48.62 -27.99 -48.60
N LEU A 9 -47.78 -28.14 -49.64
CA LEU A 9 -46.50 -28.92 -49.79
C LEU A 9 -45.40 -28.00 -50.39
N PRO A 10 -44.14 -28.43 -50.71
CA PRO A 10 -43.28 -29.58 -50.29
C PRO A 10 -41.98 -29.10 -49.53
N LEU A 11 -41.15 -29.87 -48.78
CA LEU A 11 -40.36 -31.12 -49.00
C LEU A 11 -39.17 -31.00 -50.01
N PRO A 12 -38.04 -31.79 -49.92
CA PRO A 12 -37.65 -32.83 -48.92
C PRO A 12 -36.14 -32.98 -48.50
N ARG A 13 -35.87 -33.37 -47.23
CA ARG A 13 -34.94 -34.45 -46.74
C ARG A 13 -33.41 -34.43 -47.12
N ARG A 14 -32.46 -35.21 -46.56
CA ARG A 14 -32.45 -36.49 -45.77
C ARG A 14 -31.26 -36.56 -44.76
N LEU A 15 -30.90 -37.75 -44.25
CA LEU A 15 -30.11 -38.01 -42.99
C LEU A 15 -28.75 -38.78 -43.23
N PRO A 16 -27.89 -39.06 -42.20
CA PRO A 16 -26.41 -39.29 -42.29
C PRO A 16 -26.00 -40.80 -42.42
N PRO A 17 -24.77 -41.36 -42.15
CA PRO A 17 -23.52 -40.82 -41.53
C PRO A 17 -22.13 -41.05 -42.26
N PRO A 18 -21.09 -41.82 -41.80
CA PRO A 18 -19.81 -41.21 -41.34
C PRO A 18 -18.46 -41.78 -41.88
N ARG A 19 -17.33 -41.18 -41.40
CA ARG A 19 -15.90 -41.63 -41.32
C ARG A 19 -14.90 -41.31 -42.47
N LEU A 20 -13.77 -40.69 -42.06
CA LEU A 20 -12.34 -40.86 -42.44
C LEU A 20 -11.92 -41.19 -43.90
N LEU A 21 -10.98 -40.42 -44.48
CA LEU A 21 -9.56 -40.82 -44.75
C LEU A 21 -8.68 -39.73 -45.43
N HIS A 22 -7.39 -39.74 -45.06
CA HIS A 22 -6.12 -39.33 -45.74
C HIS A 22 -5.87 -38.06 -46.62
N THR A 23 -4.86 -37.28 -46.15
CA THR A 23 -3.62 -36.75 -46.82
C THR A 23 -3.58 -35.58 -47.83
N ARG A 24 -2.67 -34.62 -47.51
CA ARG A 24 -1.83 -33.74 -48.38
C ARG A 24 -2.56 -32.77 -49.36
N SER A 25 -2.12 -31.53 -49.60
CA SER A 25 -0.79 -30.89 -49.40
C SER A 25 -0.87 -29.37 -49.05
N SER A 26 0.31 -28.75 -48.89
CA SER A 26 0.64 -27.35 -48.53
C SER A 26 0.21 -26.28 -49.58
N PRO A 27 0.43 -24.94 -49.40
CA PRO A 27 1.17 -24.25 -48.31
C PRO A 27 0.57 -22.93 -47.73
N LEU A 28 1.33 -22.36 -46.78
CA LEU A 28 1.41 -20.98 -46.28
C LEU A 28 0.66 -19.85 -47.02
N LEU A 29 -0.03 -18.99 -46.25
CA LEU A 29 0.20 -17.52 -46.26
C LEU A 29 -0.41 -16.84 -45.02
N ARG A 30 0.18 -15.72 -44.58
CA ARG A 30 -0.31 -14.82 -43.51
C ARG A 30 -0.60 -13.45 -44.11
N SER A 31 -1.69 -12.81 -43.67
CA SER A 31 -2.00 -11.39 -43.88
C SER A 31 -2.82 -10.88 -42.68
N ALA A 32 -2.99 -9.58 -42.45
CA ALA A 32 -2.04 -8.46 -42.54
C ALA A 32 -2.51 -7.40 -41.52
N ARG A 33 -1.61 -6.53 -41.03
CA ARG A 33 -2.00 -5.40 -40.15
C ARG A 33 -2.25 -4.12 -40.98
N PRO A 34 -3.19 -3.25 -40.60
CA PRO A 34 -3.36 -1.95 -41.24
C PRO A 34 -2.24 -0.97 -40.87
N HIS A 35 -1.93 -0.04 -41.78
CA HIS A 35 -0.99 1.07 -41.59
C HIS A 35 -1.72 2.40 -41.38
N PRO A 36 -1.14 3.38 -40.66
CA PRO A 36 -1.53 4.79 -40.70
C PRO A 36 -0.83 5.55 -41.85
N ASN A 37 -1.43 6.65 -42.32
CA ASN A 37 -0.87 7.51 -43.37
C ASN A 37 0.09 8.59 -42.80
N PRO A 38 1.15 8.99 -43.53
CA PRO A 38 2.05 10.08 -43.12
C PRO A 38 1.89 11.37 -43.95
N ILE A 39 1.61 12.50 -43.29
CA ILE A 39 1.98 13.85 -43.80
C ILE A 39 2.42 14.70 -42.60
N ALA A 40 3.72 14.98 -42.49
CA ALA A 40 4.30 16.02 -41.64
C ALA A 40 5.64 16.45 -42.24
N SER A 41 5.90 17.76 -42.32
CA SER A 41 7.09 18.33 -42.95
C SER A 41 8.29 18.41 -42.00
N SER A 42 9.49 18.44 -42.59
CA SER A 42 10.78 18.44 -41.90
C SER A 42 11.14 19.78 -41.24
N LEU A 43 11.57 19.73 -39.98
CA LEU A 43 12.42 20.75 -39.35
C LEU A 43 13.60 20.04 -38.64
N PRO A 44 14.80 20.67 -38.58
CA PRO A 44 16.00 20.03 -38.03
C PRO A 44 16.01 19.99 -36.49
N PRO A 45 16.78 19.07 -35.88
CA PRO A 45 16.83 18.91 -34.42
C PRO A 45 17.62 20.04 -33.74
N ILE A 46 16.97 20.72 -32.79
CA ILE A 46 17.64 21.64 -31.85
C ILE A 46 18.25 20.81 -30.71
N SER A 47 19.50 21.11 -30.34
CA SER A 47 20.27 20.36 -29.34
C SER A 47 19.63 20.45 -27.93
N SER A 48 19.10 19.34 -27.43
CA SER A 48 18.50 19.24 -26.08
C SER A 48 19.55 18.98 -24.98
N ALA A 49 20.63 19.76 -24.99
CA ALA A 49 21.77 19.60 -24.08
C ALA A 49 21.55 20.25 -22.69
N TYR A 50 20.44 19.93 -22.01
CA TYR A 50 20.27 20.07 -20.55
C TYR A 50 19.08 19.22 -20.07
N VAL A 51 19.33 17.92 -19.85
CA VAL A 51 18.33 17.02 -19.25
C VAL A 51 18.26 17.25 -17.75
N TRP A 52 17.14 17.79 -17.27
CA TRP A 52 16.90 18.08 -15.86
C TRP A 52 16.91 16.80 -15.02
N ARG A 53 17.75 16.78 -13.99
CA ARG A 53 17.82 15.67 -13.02
C ARG A 53 16.66 15.73 -12.03
N CYS A 54 15.50 15.22 -12.44
CA CYS A 54 14.63 14.57 -11.45
C CYS A 54 15.46 13.50 -10.72
N ARG A 55 15.36 13.44 -9.38
CA ARG A 55 16.14 12.49 -8.56
C ARG A 55 15.66 11.08 -8.90
N ALA A 56 16.46 10.34 -9.67
CA ALA A 56 16.03 9.10 -10.34
C ALA A 56 15.82 7.93 -9.36
N LEU A 57 14.64 7.89 -8.73
CA LEU A 57 14.16 6.81 -7.87
C LEU A 57 13.71 5.59 -8.71
N SER A 58 14.69 4.91 -9.31
CA SER A 58 14.61 3.54 -9.85
C SER A 58 13.72 3.28 -11.08
N PRO A 59 14.00 2.20 -11.86
CA PRO A 59 13.06 1.65 -12.85
C PRO A 59 11.77 1.14 -12.16
N PRO A 60 10.66 0.91 -12.91
CA PRO A 60 9.31 0.83 -12.34
C PRO A 60 9.19 -0.23 -11.23
N PHE A 61 8.79 0.25 -10.04
CA PHE A 61 8.64 -0.57 -8.83
C PHE A 61 7.75 -1.79 -9.09
N GLN A 62 8.37 -2.98 -9.06
CA GLN A 62 7.68 -4.25 -9.19
C GLN A 62 6.64 -4.42 -8.07
N GLN A 63 5.59 -5.20 -8.33
CA GLN A 63 4.43 -5.33 -7.43
C GLN A 63 4.79 -6.03 -6.12
N THR A 64 5.19 -5.25 -5.12
CA THR A 64 5.34 -5.69 -3.73
C THR A 64 3.96 -6.09 -3.16
N SER A 65 3.61 -7.36 -3.29
CA SER A 65 2.40 -7.96 -2.71
C SER A 65 2.55 -8.16 -1.20
N ALA A 66 2.71 -7.06 -0.47
CA ALA A 66 2.55 -7.06 0.97
C ALA A 66 1.15 -7.59 1.31
N PHE A 67 1.08 -8.72 2.03
CA PHE A 67 -0.18 -9.30 2.50
C PHE A 67 -0.74 -8.47 3.66
N HIS A 68 -1.10 -7.23 3.38
CA HIS A 68 -1.90 -6.43 4.28
C HIS A 68 -3.36 -6.90 4.19
N SER A 69 -3.79 -7.60 5.23
CA SER A 69 -5.20 -7.62 5.63
C SER A 69 -5.76 -6.21 5.52
N THR A 70 -6.91 -6.06 4.86
CA THR A 70 -7.52 -4.78 4.50
C THR A 70 -7.46 -3.77 5.66
N PRO A 71 -7.08 -2.49 5.42
CA PRO A 71 -7.29 -1.45 6.42
C PRO A 71 -8.76 -1.48 6.83
N SER A 72 -9.02 -1.37 8.13
CA SER A 72 -10.30 -1.76 8.71
C SER A 72 -11.45 -0.98 8.07
N ARG A 73 -12.31 -1.69 7.32
CA ARG A 73 -13.66 -1.19 6.98
C ARG A 73 -14.43 -1.05 8.30
N ASN A 74 -14.33 0.13 8.91
CA ASN A 74 -15.01 0.51 10.15
C ASN A 74 -16.49 0.78 9.88
N GLY A 75 -17.16 -0.22 9.30
CA GLY A 75 -18.45 -0.08 8.65
C GLY A 75 -19.10 -1.44 8.41
N LEU A 76 -20.40 -1.49 8.64
CA LEU A 76 -21.20 -2.71 8.58
C LEU A 76 -21.18 -3.35 7.17
N PRO A 77 -21.34 -4.69 7.05
CA PRO A 77 -21.22 -5.41 5.78
C PRO A 77 -22.23 -5.00 4.69
N PHE A 78 -23.24 -4.20 5.03
CA PHE A 78 -24.26 -3.69 4.13
C PHE A 78 -23.88 -2.37 3.41
N ILE A 79 -22.81 -1.69 3.84
CA ILE A 79 -22.40 -0.40 3.25
C ILE A 79 -22.09 -0.46 1.73
N PRO A 80 -21.52 -1.53 1.15
CA PRO A 80 -21.35 -1.64 -0.30
C PRO A 80 -22.68 -1.56 -1.08
N LEU A 81 -23.79 -2.01 -0.49
CA LEU A 81 -25.11 -1.93 -1.11
C LEU A 81 -25.70 -0.50 -1.02
N LEU A 82 -25.37 0.22 0.07
CA LEU A 82 -25.74 1.64 0.24
C LEU A 82 -24.98 2.55 -0.74
N GLY A 83 -23.81 2.15 -1.24
CA GLY A 83 -23.05 2.92 -2.25
C GLY A 83 -23.85 3.22 -3.52
N VAL A 84 -24.84 2.39 -3.87
CA VAL A 84 -25.76 2.61 -5.01
C VAL A 84 -26.78 3.74 -4.73
N LEU A 85 -26.91 4.19 -3.48
CA LEU A 85 -27.78 5.32 -3.08
C LEU A 85 -27.07 6.69 -3.14
N LYS A 86 -25.74 6.73 -3.40
CA LYS A 86 -25.02 7.96 -3.78
C LYS A 86 -25.42 8.39 -5.19
N ALA A 87 -26.48 9.18 -5.32
CA ALA A 87 -26.82 9.88 -6.56
C ALA A 87 -27.76 11.06 -6.25
N SER A 88 -27.67 12.14 -7.02
CA SER A 88 -28.67 13.22 -7.03
C SER A 88 -30.08 12.67 -7.30
N ALA A 89 -30.18 11.66 -8.17
CA ALA A 89 -31.42 10.95 -8.47
C ALA A 89 -32.08 10.31 -7.24
N THR A 90 -31.31 9.85 -6.24
CA THR A 90 -31.87 9.31 -4.99
C THR A 90 -32.50 10.42 -4.14
N MET A 91 -31.92 11.62 -4.13
CA MET A 91 -32.51 12.79 -3.47
C MET A 91 -33.80 13.27 -4.16
N GLU A 92 -33.88 13.19 -5.49
CA GLU A 92 -35.12 13.44 -6.23
C GLU A 92 -36.19 12.36 -5.98
N LEU A 93 -35.80 11.09 -5.84
CA LEU A 93 -36.70 10.02 -5.42
C LEU A 93 -37.19 10.22 -3.97
N VAL A 94 -36.34 10.67 -3.05
CA VAL A 94 -36.74 11.06 -1.68
C VAL A 94 -37.74 12.21 -1.70
N ARG A 95 -37.50 13.26 -2.48
CA ARG A 95 -38.40 14.41 -2.63
C ARG A 95 -39.75 14.00 -3.24
N THR A 96 -39.72 13.16 -4.26
CA THR A 96 -40.92 12.61 -4.93
C THR A 96 -41.72 11.70 -4.00
N ALA A 97 -41.04 10.80 -3.27
CA ALA A 97 -41.66 9.98 -2.25
C ALA A 97 -42.27 10.83 -1.12
N GLY A 98 -41.59 11.89 -0.67
CA GLY A 98 -42.10 12.85 0.31
C GLY A 98 -43.39 13.53 -0.14
N ARG A 99 -43.48 13.95 -1.42
CA ARG A 99 -44.71 14.51 -2.00
C ARG A 99 -45.86 13.50 -2.05
N ILE A 100 -45.59 12.28 -2.53
CA ILE A 100 -46.58 11.18 -2.53
C ILE A 100 -47.08 10.91 -1.11
N VAL A 101 -46.16 10.82 -0.15
CA VAL A 101 -46.43 10.62 1.28
C VAL A 101 -47.37 11.70 1.83
N LEU A 102 -47.04 12.97 1.61
CA LEU A 102 -47.82 14.10 2.10
C LEU A 102 -49.24 14.16 1.52
N THR A 103 -49.47 13.70 0.28
CA THR A 103 -50.85 13.62 -0.28
C THR A 103 -51.68 12.48 0.33
N ILE A 104 -51.06 11.35 0.68
CA ILE A 104 -51.76 10.15 1.18
C ILE A 104 -52.01 10.24 2.69
N LEU A 105 -51.12 10.89 3.44
CA LEU A 105 -51.15 10.95 4.91
C LEU A 105 -52.49 11.46 5.49
N PRO A 106 -53.07 12.58 5.01
CA PRO A 106 -54.34 13.09 5.53
C PRO A 106 -55.49 12.10 5.31
N VAL A 107 -55.51 11.41 4.17
CA VAL A 107 -56.55 10.42 3.84
C VAL A 107 -56.50 9.22 4.80
N ILE A 108 -55.31 8.76 5.19
CA ILE A 108 -55.16 7.69 6.19
C ILE A 108 -55.63 8.18 7.56
N LEU A 109 -55.18 9.36 7.99
CA LEU A 109 -55.54 9.95 9.28
C LEU A 109 -57.06 10.17 9.41
N ILE A 110 -57.70 10.75 8.39
CA ILE A 110 -59.15 10.97 8.36
C ILE A 110 -59.91 9.63 8.36
N LYS A 111 -59.49 8.63 7.57
CA LYS A 111 -60.12 7.30 7.56
C LYS A 111 -59.98 6.60 8.93
N ASN A 112 -58.82 6.70 9.58
CA ASN A 112 -58.60 6.14 10.91
C ASN A 112 -59.39 6.90 12.00
N HIS A 113 -59.46 8.23 11.95
CA HIS A 113 -60.28 9.02 12.85
C HIS A 113 -61.76 8.66 12.70
N LYS A 114 -62.30 8.63 11.47
CA LYS A 114 -63.71 8.25 11.22
C LYS A 114 -64.01 6.83 11.71
N THR A 115 -63.16 5.83 11.45
CA THR A 115 -63.40 4.46 11.95
C THR A 115 -63.31 4.39 13.49
N ARG A 116 -62.37 5.08 14.13
CA ARG A 116 -62.28 5.15 15.60
C ARG A 116 -63.49 5.88 16.23
N ARG A 117 -63.98 6.96 15.60
CA ARG A 117 -65.18 7.69 16.04
C ARG A 117 -66.44 6.85 15.91
N HIS A 118 -66.58 6.06 14.84
CA HIS A 118 -67.70 5.12 14.65
C HIS A 118 -67.71 4.03 15.74
N LEU A 119 -66.57 3.40 16.03
CA LEU A 119 -66.45 2.40 17.10
C LEU A 119 -66.77 2.99 18.47
N ARG A 120 -66.29 4.20 18.78
CA ARG A 120 -66.64 4.92 20.01
C ARG A 120 -68.13 5.26 20.09
N HIS A 121 -68.74 5.68 18.98
CA HIS A 121 -70.15 6.07 18.98
C HIS A 121 -71.07 4.86 19.19
N ALA A 122 -70.84 3.74 18.50
CA ALA A 122 -71.61 2.51 18.70
C ALA A 122 -71.52 1.96 20.14
N ALA A 123 -70.34 2.07 20.77
CA ALA A 123 -70.15 1.72 22.18
C ALA A 123 -70.88 2.65 23.17
N LEU A 124 -71.21 3.88 22.75
CA LEU A 124 -71.98 4.85 23.55
C LEU A 124 -73.49 4.78 23.29
N THR A 125 -73.92 4.35 22.11
CA THR A 125 -75.35 4.21 21.74
C THR A 125 -75.91 2.80 21.92
N GLY A 126 -75.14 1.87 22.49
CA GLY A 126 -75.59 0.50 22.77
C GLY A 126 -75.79 -0.38 21.53
N VAL A 127 -75.32 0.04 20.36
CA VAL A 127 -75.51 -0.71 19.11
C VAL A 127 -74.57 -1.91 19.07
N VAL A 128 -75.15 -3.11 19.17
CA VAL A 128 -74.42 -4.39 19.19
C VAL A 128 -73.84 -4.70 17.80
N ILE A 129 -72.62 -4.20 17.55
CA ILE A 129 -71.82 -4.59 16.38
C ILE A 129 -71.26 -6.01 16.64
N PRO A 130 -71.51 -7.01 15.76
CA PRO A 130 -70.97 -8.36 15.91
C PRO A 130 -69.44 -8.35 16.07
N GLU A 131 -68.90 -9.20 16.95
CA GLU A 131 -67.48 -9.21 17.29
C GLU A 131 -66.58 -9.38 16.06
N GLU A 132 -66.98 -10.27 15.14
CA GLU A 132 -66.29 -10.51 13.87
C GLU A 132 -66.20 -9.24 13.00
N GLN A 133 -67.21 -8.36 13.03
CA GLN A 133 -67.15 -7.06 12.38
C GLN A 133 -66.28 -6.04 13.15
N GLN A 134 -66.32 -6.06 14.49
CA GLN A 134 -65.45 -5.21 15.30
C GLN A 134 -63.97 -5.53 15.04
N ASP A 135 -63.60 -6.81 14.98
CA ASP A 135 -62.22 -7.23 14.72
C ASP A 135 -61.80 -7.00 13.27
N LYS A 136 -62.69 -7.17 12.28
CA LYS A 136 -62.44 -6.69 10.90
C LYS A 136 -62.16 -5.18 10.86
N LEU A 137 -62.83 -4.36 11.67
CA LEU A 137 -62.56 -2.92 11.77
C LEU A 137 -61.27 -2.59 12.53
N ARG A 138 -60.98 -3.29 13.65
CA ARG A 138 -59.73 -3.15 14.42
C ARG A 138 -58.51 -3.56 13.57
N ALA A 139 -58.60 -4.65 12.82
CA ALA A 139 -57.58 -5.11 11.88
C ALA A 139 -57.32 -4.09 10.75
N ARG A 140 -58.38 -3.51 10.18
CA ARG A 140 -58.27 -2.40 9.21
C ARG A 140 -57.56 -1.17 9.80
N ILE A 141 -57.81 -0.82 11.07
CA ILE A 141 -57.08 0.25 11.77
C ILE A 141 -55.60 -0.13 11.96
N ARG A 142 -55.28 -1.35 12.42
CA ARG A 142 -53.89 -1.83 12.58
C ARG A 142 -53.13 -1.75 11.24
N SER A 143 -53.69 -2.32 10.18
CA SER A 143 -53.11 -2.31 8.82
C SER A 143 -52.85 -0.89 8.31
N ARG A 144 -53.84 0.02 8.41
CA ARG A 144 -53.66 1.44 8.03
C ARG A 144 -52.63 2.17 8.87
N THR A 145 -52.49 1.81 10.15
CA THR A 145 -51.50 2.42 11.06
C THR A 145 -50.09 1.92 10.76
N LEU A 146 -49.93 0.63 10.44
CA LEU A 146 -48.67 0.06 9.95
C LEU A 146 -48.27 0.70 8.60
N PHE A 147 -49.23 0.84 7.68
CA PHE A 147 -49.00 1.50 6.40
C PHE A 147 -48.62 2.98 6.58
N PHE A 148 -49.27 3.73 7.48
CA PHE A 148 -48.86 5.09 7.87
C PHE A 148 -47.41 5.13 8.35
N HIS A 149 -47.00 4.25 9.27
CA HIS A 149 -45.63 4.24 9.78
C HIS A 149 -44.61 3.89 8.68
N ALA A 150 -44.87 2.87 7.86
CA ALA A 150 -43.99 2.52 6.74
C ALA A 150 -43.86 3.68 5.73
N LEU A 151 -44.99 4.30 5.38
CA LEU A 151 -45.08 5.40 4.44
C LEU A 151 -44.34 6.67 4.93
N VAL A 152 -44.37 6.97 6.23
CA VAL A 152 -43.54 8.06 6.83
C VAL A 152 -42.06 7.67 6.96
N LEU A 153 -41.77 6.41 7.28
CA LEU A 153 -40.42 5.93 7.57
C LEU A 153 -39.57 5.69 6.31
N ILE A 154 -40.18 5.35 5.16
CA ILE A 154 -39.46 5.10 3.90
C ILE A 154 -38.66 6.32 3.41
N PRO A 155 -39.22 7.53 3.25
CA PRO A 155 -38.42 8.69 2.84
C PRO A 155 -37.33 9.05 3.84
N ALA A 156 -37.58 8.88 5.14
CA ALA A 156 -36.59 9.14 6.19
C ALA A 156 -35.43 8.14 6.12
N VAL A 157 -35.70 6.84 5.94
CA VAL A 157 -34.67 5.80 5.78
C VAL A 157 -33.91 5.96 4.47
N LEU A 158 -34.55 6.39 3.38
CA LEU A 158 -33.86 6.70 2.13
C LEU A 158 -32.97 7.94 2.26
N PHE A 159 -33.46 9.03 2.86
CA PHE A 159 -32.68 10.24 3.11
C PHE A 159 -31.46 9.96 3.98
N TRP A 160 -31.65 9.36 5.17
CA TRP A 160 -30.54 9.00 6.04
C TRP A 160 -29.64 7.93 5.42
N GLY A 161 -30.19 7.01 4.63
CA GLY A 161 -29.44 6.02 3.86
C GLY A 161 -28.49 6.65 2.85
N THR A 162 -28.95 7.63 2.08
CA THR A 162 -28.10 8.43 1.18
C THR A 162 -27.07 9.24 1.95
N ILE A 163 -27.44 9.93 3.04
CA ILE A 163 -26.47 10.68 3.86
C ILE A 163 -25.37 9.75 4.41
N PHE A 164 -25.72 8.57 4.95
CA PHE A 164 -24.75 7.59 5.43
C PHE A 164 -23.95 6.91 4.30
N ALA A 165 -24.48 6.82 3.08
CA ALA A 165 -23.71 6.38 1.91
C ALA A 165 -22.71 7.45 1.44
N SER A 166 -23.12 8.72 1.49
CA SER A 166 -22.37 9.90 1.05
C SER A 166 -21.30 10.39 2.03
N LEU A 167 -21.36 9.96 3.30
CA LEU A 167 -20.32 10.21 4.29
C LEU A 167 -19.05 9.40 3.98
N GLU A 168 -17.94 10.09 3.77
CA GLU A 168 -16.64 9.48 3.49
C GLU A 168 -15.50 10.20 4.24
N ARG A 169 -14.31 9.58 4.23
CA ARG A 169 -13.09 10.14 4.79
C ARG A 169 -12.32 10.84 3.67
N THR A 170 -11.83 12.05 3.92
CA THR A 170 -10.94 12.74 2.97
C THR A 170 -9.64 11.95 2.78
N PRO A 171 -9.05 11.99 1.59
CA PRO A 171 -7.67 11.53 1.40
C PRO A 171 -6.71 12.25 2.34
N LEU A 172 -5.61 11.57 2.67
CA LEU A 172 -4.43 12.03 3.39
C LEU A 172 -4.63 12.41 4.87
N THR A 173 -5.73 13.08 5.23
CA THR A 173 -5.99 13.53 6.61
C THR A 173 -7.09 12.73 7.33
N GLY A 174 -8.00 12.11 6.57
CA GLY A 174 -9.08 11.32 7.15
C GLY A 174 -10.16 12.15 7.87
N ARG A 175 -10.36 13.42 7.53
CA ARG A 175 -11.51 14.20 7.99
C ARG A 175 -12.81 13.57 7.45
N TRP A 176 -13.90 13.56 8.22
CA TRP A 176 -15.21 13.22 7.67
C TRP A 176 -15.70 14.35 6.77
N ARG A 177 -16.09 14.00 5.54
CA ARG A 177 -16.78 14.88 4.57
C ARG A 177 -18.06 14.21 4.04
N LEU A 178 -18.88 14.99 3.36
CA LEU A 178 -20.15 14.54 2.78
C LEU A 178 -20.17 14.90 1.30
N ILE A 179 -20.09 13.89 0.41
CA ILE A 179 -20.23 14.08 -1.04
C ILE A 179 -21.41 13.24 -1.54
N VAL A 180 -22.44 13.94 -2.00
CA VAL A 180 -23.72 13.39 -2.48
C VAL A 180 -23.67 12.96 -3.94
N LEU A 181 -22.82 13.63 -4.75
CA LEU A 181 -22.59 13.25 -6.13
C LEU A 181 -22.05 11.81 -6.23
N SER A 182 -22.58 11.06 -7.18
CA SER A 182 -22.00 9.78 -7.59
C SER A 182 -20.68 10.03 -8.34
N PRO A 183 -19.72 9.08 -8.34
CA PRO A 183 -18.51 9.21 -9.15
C PRO A 183 -18.82 9.35 -10.65
N GLU A 184 -19.93 8.75 -11.11
CA GLU A 184 -20.41 8.89 -12.49
C GLU A 184 -20.96 10.31 -12.77
N GLU A 185 -21.71 10.92 -11.84
CA GLU A 185 -22.15 12.32 -11.91
C GLU A 185 -20.94 13.30 -11.90
N GLU A 186 -19.86 12.96 -11.20
CA GLU A 186 -18.62 13.74 -11.20
C GLU A 186 -17.82 13.59 -12.50
N ASP A 187 -17.75 12.38 -13.06
CA ASP A 187 -17.16 12.17 -14.39
C ASP A 187 -17.89 13.02 -15.45
N GLU A 188 -19.22 13.14 -15.39
CA GLU A 188 -19.99 13.99 -16.32
C GLU A 188 -19.66 15.49 -16.20
N ILE A 189 -19.47 16.02 -15.00
CA ILE A 189 -19.10 17.44 -14.79
C ILE A 189 -17.62 17.66 -15.14
N ALA A 190 -16.73 16.73 -14.77
CA ALA A 190 -15.30 16.81 -15.13
C ALA A 190 -15.10 16.82 -16.65
N ASN A 191 -15.88 16.04 -17.41
CA ASN A 191 -15.85 16.07 -18.88
C ASN A 191 -16.38 17.38 -19.48
N GLN A 192 -17.22 18.15 -18.78
CA GLN A 192 -17.64 19.49 -19.22
C GLN A 192 -16.55 20.54 -18.96
N LEU A 193 -15.78 20.38 -17.88
CA LEU A 193 -14.65 21.26 -17.56
C LEU A 193 -13.37 20.90 -18.35
N ALA A 194 -13.22 19.67 -18.83
CA ALA A 194 -12.00 19.21 -19.51
C ALA A 194 -11.57 20.10 -20.71
N GLY A 195 -10.27 20.25 -20.89
CA GLY A 195 -9.69 21.06 -21.98
C GLY A 195 -10.14 22.52 -21.95
N ASN A 196 -10.92 22.94 -22.94
CA ASN A 196 -11.33 24.35 -23.12
C ASN A 196 -12.42 24.81 -22.15
N GLY A 197 -13.21 23.89 -21.56
CA GLY A 197 -14.34 24.24 -20.69
C GLY A 197 -13.90 24.95 -19.41
N TRP A 198 -12.79 24.51 -18.80
CA TRP A 198 -12.20 25.12 -17.61
C TRP A 198 -11.82 26.59 -17.85
N TYR A 199 -11.21 26.91 -18.99
CA TYR A 199 -10.85 28.29 -19.35
C TYR A 199 -12.10 29.16 -19.58
N GLN A 200 -13.21 28.59 -20.07
CA GLN A 200 -14.46 29.32 -20.22
C GLN A 200 -15.05 29.66 -18.84
N ALA A 201 -15.21 28.67 -17.96
CA ALA A 201 -15.73 28.88 -16.60
C ALA A 201 -14.87 29.84 -15.77
N VAL A 202 -13.53 29.73 -15.86
CA VAL A 202 -12.62 30.65 -15.17
C VAL A 202 -12.69 32.07 -15.73
N ASN A 203 -12.85 32.25 -17.05
CA ASN A 203 -13.06 33.57 -17.64
C ASN A 203 -14.40 34.19 -17.22
N GLU A 204 -15.47 33.40 -17.05
CA GLU A 204 -16.75 33.87 -16.51
C GLU A 204 -16.62 34.35 -15.06
N ILE A 205 -15.89 33.59 -14.22
CA ILE A 205 -15.59 33.99 -12.84
C ILE A 205 -14.80 35.31 -12.81
N LEU A 206 -13.71 35.40 -13.59
CA LEU A 206 -12.84 36.58 -13.63
C LEU A 206 -13.51 37.82 -14.25
N ALA A 207 -14.47 37.65 -15.17
CA ALA A 207 -15.19 38.76 -15.79
C ALA A 207 -16.07 39.56 -14.80
N ASN A 208 -16.51 38.94 -13.70
CA ASN A 208 -17.21 39.65 -12.62
C ASN A 208 -16.33 40.72 -11.94
N ASP A 209 -15.01 40.51 -11.97
CA ASP A 209 -13.99 41.35 -11.35
C ASP A 209 -13.45 42.46 -12.28
N GLY A 210 -13.84 42.46 -13.56
CA GLY A 210 -13.46 43.47 -14.55
C GLY A 210 -12.75 42.91 -15.80
N PRO A 211 -12.11 43.77 -16.62
CA PRO A 211 -11.44 43.36 -17.84
C PRO A 211 -10.15 42.58 -17.55
N VAL A 212 -10.13 41.31 -17.94
CA VAL A 212 -9.03 40.37 -17.65
C VAL A 212 -7.88 40.55 -18.64
N GLN A 213 -6.66 40.78 -18.13
CA GLN A 213 -5.43 40.65 -18.91
C GLN A 213 -4.71 39.34 -18.54
N LEU A 214 -4.16 38.64 -19.53
CA LEU A 214 -3.58 37.32 -19.36
C LEU A 214 -2.12 37.30 -19.80
N ILE A 215 -1.26 36.73 -18.97
CA ILE A 215 0.16 36.54 -19.28
C ILE A 215 0.27 35.37 -20.28
N PRO A 216 0.86 35.58 -21.47
CA PRO A 216 0.87 34.57 -22.52
C PRO A 216 1.79 33.38 -22.15
N PRO A 217 1.50 32.16 -22.63
CA PRO A 217 2.34 30.99 -22.33
C PRO A 217 3.80 31.07 -22.77
N SER A 218 4.19 32.07 -23.57
CA SER A 218 5.57 32.36 -23.96
C SER A 218 6.33 33.24 -22.96
N ASP A 219 5.67 33.85 -21.97
CA ASP A 219 6.31 34.66 -20.92
C ASP A 219 7.10 33.75 -19.95
N TRP A 220 8.29 34.21 -19.53
CA TRP A 220 9.12 33.51 -18.56
C TRP A 220 8.43 33.34 -17.20
N ARG A 221 7.57 34.30 -16.81
CA ARG A 221 6.72 34.23 -15.59
C ARG A 221 5.78 33.03 -15.65
N TYR A 222 5.11 32.83 -16.79
CA TYR A 222 4.24 31.67 -17.01
C TYR A 222 5.04 30.36 -16.99
N GLN A 223 6.21 30.31 -17.64
CA GLN A 223 7.06 29.11 -17.63
C GLN A 223 7.59 28.77 -16.23
N TRP A 224 7.94 29.76 -15.41
CA TRP A 224 8.35 29.55 -14.02
C TRP A 224 7.22 28.90 -13.19
N VAL A 225 6.04 29.52 -13.17
CA VAL A 225 4.84 28.99 -12.48
C VAL A 225 4.48 27.60 -12.99
N LYS A 226 4.50 27.38 -14.31
CA LYS A 226 4.23 26.08 -14.94
C LYS A 226 5.22 25.02 -14.46
N ASN A 227 6.52 25.30 -14.47
CA ASN A 227 7.56 24.34 -14.11
C ASN A 227 7.49 23.96 -12.62
N THR A 228 7.29 24.93 -11.73
CA THR A 228 7.07 24.66 -10.29
C THR A 228 5.80 23.83 -10.07
N LEU A 229 4.70 24.14 -10.75
CA LEU A 229 3.47 23.33 -10.68
C LEU A 229 3.71 21.90 -11.19
N ARG A 230 4.43 21.70 -12.32
CA ARG A 230 4.76 20.35 -12.82
C ARG A 230 5.64 19.56 -11.82
N GLN A 231 6.58 20.22 -11.14
CA GLN A 231 7.39 19.56 -10.10
C GLN A 231 6.55 19.09 -8.91
N LEU A 232 5.55 19.88 -8.50
CA LEU A 232 4.59 19.48 -7.45
C LEU A 232 3.68 18.33 -7.92
N GLU A 233 3.19 18.37 -9.17
CA GLU A 233 2.37 17.30 -9.76
C GLU A 233 3.06 15.93 -9.76
N CYS A 234 4.38 15.87 -9.93
CA CYS A 234 5.15 14.63 -9.88
C CYS A 234 5.05 13.86 -8.54
N THR A 235 4.56 14.50 -7.47
CA THR A 235 4.37 13.87 -6.16
C THR A 235 3.06 13.09 -6.06
N ILE A 236 2.04 13.42 -6.87
CA ILE A 236 0.69 12.84 -6.77
C ILE A 236 0.71 11.31 -6.89
N PRO A 237 1.51 10.67 -7.79
CA PRO A 237 1.65 9.21 -7.83
C PRO A 237 2.20 8.59 -6.54
N ILE A 238 3.00 9.32 -5.76
CA ILE A 238 3.57 8.85 -4.48
C ILE A 238 2.46 8.79 -3.42
N LEU A 239 1.55 9.77 -3.40
CA LEU A 239 0.44 9.88 -2.45
C LEU A 239 -0.57 8.70 -2.53
N ILE A 240 -0.55 7.94 -3.62
CA ILE A 240 -1.40 6.75 -3.84
C ILE A 240 -0.94 5.57 -2.97
N ASP A 241 0.37 5.47 -2.75
CA ASP A 241 1.02 4.31 -2.12
C ASP A 241 2.32 4.72 -1.41
N GLU A 242 2.24 5.73 -0.55
CA GLU A 242 3.35 6.19 0.30
C GLU A 242 3.92 5.06 1.16
N GLN A 243 3.15 4.00 1.39
CA GLN A 243 3.58 2.80 2.12
C GLN A 243 4.70 2.02 1.38
N LYS A 244 4.88 2.21 0.07
CA LYS A 244 6.08 1.77 -0.67
C LYS A 244 7.27 2.70 -0.47
N ALA A 245 7.04 4.02 -0.44
CA ALA A 245 8.07 5.03 -0.19
C ALA A 245 8.55 5.06 1.28
N TYR A 246 7.75 4.54 2.21
CA TYR A 246 7.98 4.46 3.66
C TYR A 246 9.36 3.94 4.08
N ARG A 247 10.01 3.11 3.25
CA ARG A 247 11.35 2.58 3.54
C ARG A 247 12.37 3.70 3.73
N ASP A 248 12.24 4.82 3.01
CA ASP A 248 13.23 5.90 3.02
C ASP A 248 12.85 7.05 3.99
N TRP A 249 11.61 7.05 4.53
CA TRP A 249 11.16 8.02 5.55
C TRP A 249 11.89 7.88 6.90
N VAL A 250 12.16 6.65 7.33
CA VAL A 250 12.76 6.39 8.64
C VAL A 250 14.28 6.64 8.64
N ASP A 251 14.92 6.40 7.49
CA ASP A 251 16.36 6.12 7.40
C ASP A 251 17.24 7.36 7.14
N GLY A 252 16.65 8.56 7.01
CA GLY A 252 17.38 9.82 6.88
C GLY A 252 18.11 10.26 8.17
N GLY A 253 18.85 11.37 8.08
CA GLY A 253 19.51 12.07 9.19
C GLY A 253 18.60 13.03 9.97
N ASN A 254 19.17 13.79 10.91
CA ASN A 254 18.43 14.86 11.60
C ASN A 254 18.30 16.13 10.75
N ASP A 255 19.28 16.38 9.88
CA ASP A 255 19.39 17.59 9.05
C ASP A 255 18.78 17.42 7.65
N ASP A 256 18.26 16.23 7.33
CA ASP A 256 17.53 15.96 6.10
C ASP A 256 16.16 16.68 6.06
N LEU A 257 15.64 16.86 4.84
CA LEU A 257 14.31 17.43 4.61
C LEU A 257 13.23 16.66 5.38
N PRO A 258 12.27 17.36 6.03
CA PRO A 258 11.24 16.73 6.85
C PRO A 258 10.23 15.97 5.98
N LEU A 259 10.41 14.65 5.86
CA LEU A 259 9.47 13.78 5.16
C LEU A 259 8.28 13.38 6.06
N PRO A 260 7.07 13.20 5.48
CA PRO A 260 5.86 12.87 6.22
C PRO A 260 5.71 11.35 6.49
N PRO A 261 5.05 10.95 7.59
CA PRO A 261 4.63 9.56 7.79
C PRO A 261 3.59 9.18 6.72
N PRO A 262 3.52 7.91 6.27
CA PRO A 262 2.52 7.46 5.31
C PRO A 262 1.09 7.73 5.82
N ALA A 263 0.24 8.29 4.96
CA ALA A 263 -1.14 8.55 5.31
C ALA A 263 -1.90 7.26 5.61
N GLU A 264 -2.67 7.25 6.72
CA GLU A 264 -3.63 6.18 7.04
C GLU A 264 -4.72 6.06 5.95
N TYR A 265 -4.99 7.15 5.25
CA TYR A 265 -5.99 7.30 4.18
C TYR A 265 -5.29 7.69 2.87
N PRO A 266 -4.61 6.76 2.15
CA PRO A 266 -3.88 7.08 0.92
C PRO A 266 -4.79 7.62 -0.20
N LEU A 267 -4.23 8.41 -1.11
CA LEU A 267 -4.95 9.03 -2.23
C LEU A 267 -5.41 7.97 -3.24
N ARG A 268 -6.70 7.59 -3.19
CA ARG A 268 -7.28 6.55 -4.05
C ARG A 268 -8.51 7.08 -4.78
N PRO A 269 -8.73 6.68 -6.05
CA PRO A 269 -9.96 7.01 -6.76
C PRO A 269 -11.17 6.39 -6.05
N ARG A 270 -12.31 7.09 -6.08
CA ARG A 270 -13.54 6.62 -5.43
C ARG A 270 -14.16 5.48 -6.24
N PRO A 271 -14.53 4.33 -5.64
CA PRO A 271 -15.15 3.24 -6.39
C PRO A 271 -16.51 3.63 -6.95
N ARG A 272 -16.78 3.29 -8.21
CA ARG A 272 -18.08 3.48 -8.87
C ARG A 272 -19.17 2.57 -8.26
N GLY A 273 -20.45 2.91 -8.45
CA GLY A 273 -21.56 2.12 -7.88
C GLY A 273 -21.57 0.67 -8.38
N THR A 274 -21.19 0.48 -9.64
CA THR A 274 -21.00 -0.84 -10.28
C THR A 274 -19.82 -1.62 -9.69
N GLU A 275 -18.77 -0.94 -9.21
CA GLU A 275 -17.61 -1.58 -8.59
C GLU A 275 -17.91 -2.06 -7.18
N TYR A 276 -18.67 -1.31 -6.38
CA TYR A 276 -19.16 -1.80 -5.08
C TYR A 276 -19.94 -3.11 -5.23
N LEU A 277 -20.81 -3.20 -6.25
CA LEU A 277 -21.54 -4.42 -6.58
C LEU A 277 -20.60 -5.54 -7.04
N ARG A 278 -19.62 -5.26 -7.92
CA ARG A 278 -18.61 -6.24 -8.34
C ARG A 278 -17.77 -6.76 -7.16
N MET A 279 -17.33 -5.87 -6.26
CA MET A 279 -16.59 -6.22 -5.05
C MET A 279 -17.42 -7.09 -4.11
N PHE A 280 -18.72 -6.82 -3.96
CA PHE A 280 -19.62 -7.65 -3.17
C PHE A 280 -19.75 -9.06 -3.77
N CYS A 281 -20.01 -9.17 -5.08
CA CYS A 281 -20.12 -10.45 -5.78
C CYS A 281 -18.83 -11.28 -5.71
N GLU A 282 -17.67 -10.69 -6.00
CA GLU A 282 -16.38 -11.41 -5.93
C GLU A 282 -15.98 -11.74 -4.48
N SER A 283 -16.39 -10.93 -3.49
CA SER A 283 -16.21 -11.25 -2.07
C SER A 283 -17.07 -12.43 -1.63
N MET A 284 -18.29 -12.58 -2.14
CA MET A 284 -19.09 -13.80 -1.92
C MET A 284 -18.50 -15.03 -2.63
N CYS A 285 -17.79 -14.83 -3.75
CA CYS A 285 -17.02 -15.87 -4.44
C CYS A 285 -15.63 -16.13 -3.84
N ASN A 286 -15.24 -15.43 -2.76
CA ASN A 286 -13.92 -15.50 -2.11
C ASN A 286 -12.73 -15.30 -3.08
N ARG A 287 -12.82 -14.31 -3.97
CA ARG A 287 -11.80 -13.97 -4.98
C ARG A 287 -11.16 -12.61 -4.71
N THR A 288 -9.89 -12.49 -5.04
CA THR A 288 -9.15 -11.22 -4.99
C THR A 288 -9.52 -10.33 -6.18
N VAL A 289 -10.12 -9.18 -5.91
CA VAL A 289 -10.48 -8.19 -6.92
C VAL A 289 -9.22 -7.42 -7.37
N PRO A 290 -8.85 -7.40 -8.66
CA PRO A 290 -7.75 -6.58 -9.14
C PRO A 290 -8.11 -5.09 -9.06
N PRO A 291 -7.13 -4.19 -8.82
CA PRO A 291 -7.35 -2.75 -8.88
C PRO A 291 -7.75 -2.35 -10.31
N VAL A 292 -8.68 -1.40 -10.42
CA VAL A 292 -9.17 -0.91 -11.72
C VAL A 292 -8.40 0.35 -12.12
N PRO A 293 -7.94 0.46 -13.38
CA PRO A 293 -7.31 1.68 -13.87
C PRO A 293 -8.38 2.73 -14.15
N HIS A 294 -8.69 3.55 -13.15
CA HIS A 294 -9.52 4.74 -13.27
C HIS A 294 -8.74 5.97 -12.80
N SER A 295 -8.96 7.09 -13.49
CA SER A 295 -8.23 8.34 -13.31
C SER A 295 -8.50 8.96 -11.94
N ILE A 296 -7.43 9.19 -11.18
CA ILE A 296 -7.41 10.17 -10.10
C ILE A 296 -7.60 11.56 -10.76
N PRO A 297 -8.26 12.55 -10.12
CA PRO A 297 -8.17 13.95 -10.55
C PRO A 297 -6.70 14.33 -10.68
N GLY A 298 -6.27 14.61 -11.91
CA GLY A 298 -4.99 14.06 -12.37
C GLY A 298 -4.19 15.03 -13.23
N PRO A 299 -2.87 15.12 -13.02
CA PRO A 299 -2.03 16.00 -13.82
C PRO A 299 -1.98 15.52 -15.29
N PRO A 300 -1.92 16.45 -16.27
CA PRO A 300 -1.69 17.88 -16.08
C PRO A 300 -2.95 18.66 -15.67
N TYR A 301 -2.86 19.40 -14.55
CA TYR A 301 -3.84 20.41 -14.19
C TYR A 301 -3.67 21.65 -15.08
N SER A 302 -4.79 22.32 -15.37
CA SER A 302 -4.82 23.58 -16.12
C SER A 302 -4.15 24.71 -15.32
N LEU A 303 -3.62 25.70 -16.03
CA LEU A 303 -2.92 26.84 -15.45
C LEU A 303 -3.30 28.12 -16.18
N LEU A 304 -3.65 29.16 -15.42
CA LEU A 304 -3.83 30.51 -15.91
C LEU A 304 -2.98 31.47 -15.08
N VAL A 305 -2.35 32.45 -15.74
CA VAL A 305 -1.66 33.54 -15.03
C VAL A 305 -2.25 34.86 -15.51
N VAL A 306 -2.84 35.61 -14.57
CA VAL A 306 -3.60 36.84 -14.81
C VAL A 306 -2.71 38.03 -14.47
N ASP A 307 -2.59 39.00 -15.38
CA ASP A 307 -1.82 40.21 -15.11
C ASP A 307 -2.68 41.21 -14.32
N LYS A 308 -2.45 41.25 -13.00
CA LYS A 308 -3.16 42.06 -11.99
C LYS A 308 -2.16 42.33 -10.84
N PRO A 309 -1.26 43.34 -10.96
CA PRO A 309 -0.19 43.58 -9.99
C PRO A 309 -0.72 43.96 -8.61
N ASP A 310 -1.91 44.58 -8.54
CA ASP A 310 -2.60 44.92 -7.29
C ASP A 310 -3.12 43.70 -6.51
N ALA A 311 -3.12 42.50 -7.14
CA ALA A 311 -3.59 41.26 -6.53
C ALA A 311 -2.40 40.31 -6.29
N SER A 312 -1.98 40.21 -5.03
CA SER A 312 -1.09 39.13 -4.60
C SER A 312 -1.93 37.96 -4.06
N ASN A 313 -2.32 37.03 -4.94
CA ASN A 313 -2.97 35.77 -4.54
C ASN A 313 -2.90 34.69 -5.64
N ALA A 314 -3.40 33.49 -5.33
CA ALA A 314 -3.81 32.47 -6.29
C ALA A 314 -5.21 31.94 -5.90
N PHE A 315 -5.83 31.15 -6.78
CA PHE A 315 -6.97 30.29 -6.43
C PHE A 315 -7.05 29.06 -7.33
N SER A 316 -7.78 28.04 -6.89
CA SER A 316 -8.00 26.77 -7.58
C SER A 316 -9.46 26.58 -7.95
N TYR A 317 -9.73 26.00 -9.11
CA TYR A 317 -11.09 25.78 -9.62
C TYR A 317 -11.21 24.47 -10.38
N GLY A 318 -12.41 23.86 -10.33
CA GLY A 318 -12.73 22.62 -11.03
C GLY A 318 -12.16 21.35 -10.37
N PHE A 319 -12.28 20.22 -11.07
CA PHE A 319 -11.85 18.89 -10.64
C PHE A 319 -11.81 17.90 -11.82
N GLY A 320 -11.16 16.75 -11.62
CA GLY A 320 -11.10 15.67 -12.59
C GLY A 320 -9.80 15.61 -13.42
N PRO A 321 -9.73 14.70 -14.41
CA PRO A 321 -8.58 14.53 -15.30
C PRO A 321 -8.60 15.55 -16.47
N GLU A 322 -7.61 15.44 -17.38
CA GLU A 322 -7.56 16.18 -18.66
C GLU A 322 -7.78 17.71 -18.54
N GLY A 323 -7.24 18.31 -17.47
CA GLY A 323 -7.33 19.75 -17.21
C GLY A 323 -8.69 20.24 -16.68
N GLY A 324 -9.62 19.35 -16.31
CA GLY A 324 -10.92 19.73 -15.71
C GLY A 324 -10.82 20.43 -14.35
N GLY A 325 -9.66 20.36 -13.70
CA GLY A 325 -9.27 21.25 -12.61
C GLY A 325 -7.99 22.03 -12.96
N GLY A 326 -7.76 23.13 -12.26
CA GLY A 326 -6.59 23.98 -12.49
C GLY A 326 -6.40 25.10 -11.48
N VAL A 327 -5.28 25.82 -11.61
CA VAL A 327 -4.86 26.92 -10.73
C VAL A 327 -4.76 28.22 -11.52
N VAL A 328 -5.21 29.32 -10.90
CA VAL A 328 -5.09 30.68 -11.39
C VAL A 328 -4.14 31.46 -10.47
N VAL A 329 -3.14 32.14 -11.02
CA VAL A 329 -2.16 32.93 -10.27
C VAL A 329 -2.17 34.38 -10.75
N TYR A 330 -2.21 35.34 -9.82
CA TYR A 330 -2.10 36.76 -10.16
C TYR A 330 -0.65 37.25 -10.18
N SER A 331 -0.30 38.13 -11.11
CA SER A 331 1.08 38.62 -11.29
C SER A 331 1.64 39.33 -10.05
N GLY A 332 0.81 40.03 -9.27
CA GLY A 332 1.23 40.72 -8.05
C GLY A 332 1.88 39.81 -7.00
N PHE A 333 1.59 38.51 -6.99
CA PHE A 333 2.27 37.54 -6.11
C PHE A 333 3.68 37.20 -6.61
N LEU A 334 3.88 37.14 -7.93
CA LEU A 334 5.20 36.94 -8.53
C LEU A 334 6.07 38.19 -8.27
N ASP A 335 5.50 39.38 -8.44
CA ASP A 335 6.17 40.65 -8.18
C ASP A 335 6.51 40.81 -6.68
N GLU A 336 5.65 40.37 -5.75
CA GLU A 336 5.93 40.32 -4.31
C GLU A 336 7.14 39.41 -3.99
N ILE A 337 7.19 38.19 -4.55
CA ILE A 337 8.32 37.27 -4.35
C ILE A 337 9.62 37.85 -4.93
N LEU A 338 9.54 38.52 -6.08
CA LEU A 338 10.69 39.13 -6.74
C LEU A 338 11.22 40.35 -5.95
N ALA A 339 10.34 41.13 -5.33
CA ALA A 339 10.70 42.30 -4.53
C ALA A 339 11.29 41.97 -3.14
N ARG A 340 10.97 40.80 -2.57
CA ARG A 340 11.39 40.38 -1.21
C ARG A 340 12.90 40.14 -1.03
N ALA A 341 13.67 40.02 -2.11
CA ALA A 341 15.12 39.80 -2.06
C ALA A 341 15.84 40.66 -3.12
N PRO A 342 16.73 41.60 -2.74
CA PRO A 342 17.69 42.13 -3.69
C PRO A 342 18.63 41.00 -4.15
N PRO A 343 19.18 41.05 -5.38
CA PRO A 343 20.15 40.06 -5.82
C PRO A 343 21.38 40.09 -4.91
N GLU A 344 21.75 38.94 -4.34
CA GLU A 344 23.07 38.77 -3.75
C GLU A 344 24.13 38.91 -4.85
N ASP A 345 25.22 39.63 -4.56
CA ASP A 345 26.30 39.88 -5.52
C ASP A 345 26.99 38.57 -5.98
N GLU A 346 26.50 37.97 -7.07
CA GLU A 346 27.28 36.97 -7.81
C GLU A 346 28.52 37.63 -8.42
N ARG A 347 29.59 37.68 -7.64
CA ARG A 347 30.96 37.96 -8.10
C ARG A 347 31.52 36.81 -8.96
N VAL A 348 30.78 36.44 -10.00
CA VAL A 348 31.27 35.59 -11.09
C VAL A 348 31.48 36.47 -12.32
N GLN A 349 32.48 37.35 -12.24
CA GLN A 349 33.12 37.90 -13.43
C GLN A 349 33.79 36.74 -14.18
N SER A 350 33.02 36.05 -15.01
CA SER A 350 33.56 35.12 -15.99
C SER A 350 34.39 35.91 -16.99
N VAL A 351 35.71 35.93 -16.79
CA VAL A 351 36.66 36.57 -17.71
C VAL A 351 36.69 35.74 -18.99
N GLN A 352 35.73 35.99 -19.88
CA GLN A 352 35.78 35.51 -21.26
C GLN A 352 36.96 36.17 -21.95
N GLN A 353 38.05 35.41 -22.09
CA GLN A 353 39.11 35.72 -23.05
C GLN A 353 38.55 35.58 -24.46
N GLY A 354 37.91 36.66 -24.94
CA GLY A 354 37.34 36.73 -26.28
C GLY A 354 38.44 36.61 -27.33
N SER A 355 38.53 35.43 -27.96
CA SER A 355 39.38 35.25 -29.13
C SER A 355 38.92 36.19 -30.24
N VAL A 356 39.85 37.00 -30.76
CA VAL A 356 39.58 38.10 -31.73
C VAL A 356 38.84 37.61 -32.98
N PHE A 357 38.98 36.33 -33.33
CA PHE A 357 38.25 35.68 -34.42
C PHE A 357 36.72 35.68 -34.25
N SER A 358 36.20 35.65 -33.02
CA SER A 358 34.76 35.62 -32.76
C SER A 358 34.06 36.94 -33.14
N SER A 359 34.70 38.08 -32.87
CA SER A 359 34.18 39.41 -33.20
C SER A 359 34.11 39.67 -34.70
N PHE A 360 34.99 39.05 -35.50
CA PHE A 360 35.04 39.26 -36.95
C PHE A 360 33.89 38.55 -37.70
N PHE A 361 33.55 37.32 -37.27
CA PHE A 361 32.46 36.55 -37.89
C PHE A 361 31.06 36.88 -37.35
N GLY A 362 30.96 37.55 -36.19
CA GLY A 362 29.67 37.97 -35.60
C GLY A 362 28.88 38.98 -36.44
N LEU A 363 29.54 39.72 -37.35
CA LEU A 363 28.91 40.81 -38.10
C LEU A 363 27.92 40.37 -39.19
N LEU A 364 27.86 39.07 -39.51
CA LEU A 364 27.02 38.51 -40.58
C LEU A 364 25.80 37.73 -40.10
N ASN A 365 25.57 37.64 -38.79
CA ASN A 365 24.49 36.81 -38.23
C ASN A 365 23.76 37.52 -37.08
N SER A 366 23.03 38.58 -37.41
CA SER A 366 22.24 39.42 -36.49
C SER A 366 20.96 38.72 -36.01
N ALA A 367 21.12 37.60 -35.31
CA ALA A 367 20.06 37.08 -34.44
C ALA A 367 19.74 38.11 -33.33
N PRO A 368 18.46 38.35 -32.99
CA PRO A 368 18.13 39.22 -31.87
C PRO A 368 18.70 38.63 -30.57
N ALA A 369 19.32 39.48 -29.76
CA ALA A 369 19.88 39.04 -28.48
C ALA A 369 18.76 38.48 -27.57
N PRO A 370 18.98 37.34 -26.89
CA PRO A 370 18.02 36.84 -25.91
C PRO A 370 17.88 37.85 -24.78
N SER A 371 16.65 38.19 -24.43
CA SER A 371 16.36 39.12 -23.34
C SER A 371 16.84 38.58 -22.01
N LEU A 372 17.70 39.34 -21.33
CA LEU A 372 18.19 39.08 -19.98
C LEU A 372 17.07 39.28 -18.95
N HIS A 373 16.14 38.33 -18.90
CA HIS A 373 15.16 38.23 -17.83
C HIS A 373 15.84 37.73 -16.54
N PRO A 374 15.48 38.26 -15.35
CA PRO A 374 16.04 37.80 -14.09
C PRO A 374 15.61 36.35 -13.83
N ALA A 375 16.59 35.45 -13.65
CA ALA A 375 16.31 34.07 -13.27
C ALA A 375 15.90 34.04 -11.77
N PRO A 376 14.71 33.50 -11.42
CA PRO A 376 14.26 33.46 -10.04
C PRO A 376 15.11 32.51 -9.19
N THR A 377 15.46 32.92 -7.98
CA THR A 377 16.33 32.13 -7.09
C THR A 377 15.64 30.84 -6.60
N PRO A 378 16.41 29.86 -6.09
CA PRO A 378 15.85 28.67 -5.45
C PRO A 378 14.93 28.97 -4.25
N SER A 379 15.17 30.06 -3.50
CA SER A 379 14.30 30.42 -2.37
C SER A 379 13.00 31.10 -2.83
N GLN A 380 13.06 31.98 -3.82
CA GLN A 380 11.86 32.55 -4.46
C GLN A 380 10.99 31.46 -5.10
N THR A 381 11.63 30.48 -5.74
CA THR A 381 10.94 29.31 -6.30
C THR A 381 10.31 28.43 -5.22
N ALA A 382 10.86 28.41 -3.99
CA ALA A 382 10.24 27.73 -2.86
C ALA A 382 9.04 28.48 -2.28
N GLU A 383 9.04 29.82 -2.24
CA GLU A 383 7.85 30.61 -1.86
C GLU A 383 6.71 30.45 -2.89
N LEU A 384 7.04 30.43 -4.18
CA LEU A 384 6.08 30.10 -5.24
C LEU A 384 5.55 28.66 -5.10
N ALA A 385 6.42 27.70 -4.78
CA ALA A 385 6.02 26.31 -4.54
C ALA A 385 5.07 26.19 -3.34
N ILE A 386 5.26 26.97 -2.26
CA ILE A 386 4.39 26.95 -1.08
C ILE A 386 2.95 27.32 -1.48
N LEU A 387 2.72 28.46 -2.15
CA LEU A 387 1.37 28.84 -2.56
C LEU A 387 0.77 27.84 -3.57
N LEU A 388 1.53 27.45 -4.60
CA LEU A 388 1.06 26.46 -5.59
C LEU A 388 0.73 25.10 -4.97
N SER A 389 1.42 24.69 -3.91
CA SER A 389 1.13 23.45 -3.19
C SER A 389 -0.12 23.53 -2.31
N HIS A 390 -0.51 24.72 -1.85
CA HIS A 390 -1.79 24.96 -1.18
C HIS A 390 -2.96 24.86 -2.16
N GLU A 391 -2.87 25.52 -3.32
CA GLU A 391 -3.89 25.39 -4.38
C GLU A 391 -3.99 23.97 -4.95
N LEU A 392 -2.86 23.29 -5.14
CA LEU A 392 -2.85 21.90 -5.56
C LEU A 392 -3.47 20.97 -4.50
N ALA A 393 -3.35 21.29 -3.21
CA ALA A 393 -4.01 20.53 -2.15
C ALA A 393 -5.55 20.67 -2.20
N HIS A 394 -6.09 21.85 -2.48
CA HIS A 394 -7.55 22.05 -2.68
C HIS A 394 -8.10 21.22 -3.86
N LEU A 395 -7.35 21.10 -4.96
CA LEU A 395 -7.70 20.25 -6.11
C LEU A 395 -7.61 18.75 -5.78
N VAL A 396 -6.49 18.31 -5.19
CA VAL A 396 -6.22 16.90 -4.83
C VAL A 396 -7.17 16.38 -3.75
N LEU A 397 -7.56 17.22 -2.79
CA LEU A 397 -8.61 16.93 -1.81
C LEU A 397 -10.02 17.13 -2.41
N SER A 398 -10.13 17.86 -3.51
CA SER A 398 -11.39 18.22 -4.18
C SER A 398 -12.35 18.98 -3.26
N HIS A 399 -11.85 20.00 -2.55
CA HIS A 399 -12.65 20.84 -1.66
C HIS A 399 -13.80 21.54 -2.40
N HIS A 400 -13.60 21.90 -3.68
CA HIS A 400 -14.65 22.45 -4.53
C HIS A 400 -15.86 21.49 -4.67
N LEU A 401 -15.63 20.17 -4.82
CA LEU A 401 -16.71 19.16 -4.87
C LEU A 401 -17.47 19.04 -3.55
N GLU A 402 -16.77 19.12 -2.42
CA GLU A 402 -17.40 19.11 -1.09
C GLU A 402 -18.31 20.34 -0.90
N THR A 403 -17.80 21.52 -1.24
CA THR A 403 -18.55 22.79 -1.14
C THR A 403 -19.75 22.78 -2.07
N LEU A 404 -19.57 22.46 -3.37
CA LEU A 404 -20.65 22.30 -4.35
C LEU A 404 -21.73 21.33 -3.86
N SER A 405 -21.34 20.13 -3.44
CA SER A 405 -22.30 19.10 -2.98
C SER A 405 -23.14 19.56 -1.79
N SER A 406 -22.60 20.43 -0.93
CA SER A 406 -23.32 20.99 0.21
C SER A 406 -24.26 22.13 -0.20
N ALA A 407 -23.82 23.01 -1.09
CA ALA A 407 -24.53 24.20 -1.52
C ALA A 407 -25.68 23.90 -2.49
N THR A 408 -25.44 23.10 -3.55
CA THR A 408 -26.40 22.94 -4.66
C THR A 408 -27.39 21.78 -4.45
N ILE A 409 -26.97 20.69 -3.79
CA ILE A 409 -27.81 19.50 -3.62
C ILE A 409 -28.50 19.47 -2.25
N ILE A 410 -27.75 19.65 -1.15
CA ILE A 410 -28.27 19.42 0.20
C ILE A 410 -29.20 20.55 0.64
N MET A 411 -28.75 21.80 0.60
CA MET A 411 -29.54 22.92 1.13
C MET A 411 -30.85 23.16 0.36
N PRO A 412 -30.87 23.22 -0.99
CA PRO A 412 -32.10 23.26 -1.76
C PRO A 412 -32.99 22.03 -1.53
N GLY A 413 -32.40 20.84 -1.37
CA GLY A 413 -33.13 19.61 -1.06
C GLY A 413 -33.90 19.70 0.27
N ILE A 414 -33.23 20.12 1.35
CA ILE A 414 -33.83 20.28 2.69
C ILE A 414 -34.88 21.39 2.67
N MET A 415 -34.58 22.56 2.09
CA MET A 415 -35.51 23.69 2.03
C MET A 415 -36.76 23.37 1.19
N SER A 416 -36.62 22.62 0.11
CA SER A 416 -37.74 22.13 -0.71
C SER A 416 -38.67 21.20 0.08
N ILE A 417 -38.11 20.24 0.84
CA ILE A 417 -38.89 19.35 1.71
C ILE A 417 -39.59 20.13 2.83
N LEU A 418 -38.90 21.08 3.48
CA LEU A 418 -39.47 21.94 4.51
C LEU A 418 -40.63 22.80 3.97
N SER A 419 -40.47 23.35 2.77
CA SER A 419 -41.48 24.14 2.06
C SER A 419 -42.72 23.30 1.70
N ASP A 420 -42.54 22.07 1.19
CA ASP A 420 -43.66 21.17 0.89
C ASP A 420 -44.39 20.68 2.16
N VAL A 421 -43.67 20.42 3.26
CA VAL A 421 -44.29 20.09 4.56
C VAL A 421 -45.07 21.28 5.11
N LEU A 422 -44.49 22.48 5.10
CA LEU A 422 -45.13 23.72 5.57
C LEU A 422 -46.40 24.01 4.76
N ARG A 423 -46.32 23.89 3.43
CA ARG A 423 -47.46 24.03 2.52
C ARG A 423 -48.58 23.06 2.88
N VAL A 424 -48.28 21.78 3.11
CA VAL A 424 -49.30 20.76 3.42
C VAL A 424 -49.91 20.92 4.81
N ALA A 425 -49.15 21.43 5.78
CA ALA A 425 -49.68 21.77 7.10
C ALA A 425 -50.61 23.01 7.07
N ILE A 426 -50.29 24.00 6.23
CA ILE A 426 -51.02 25.27 6.12
C ILE A 426 -52.24 25.16 5.18
N PHE A 427 -52.18 24.33 4.13
CA PHE A 427 -53.20 24.21 3.08
C PHE A 427 -54.66 24.07 3.57
N PRO A 428 -54.99 23.28 4.63
CA PRO A 428 -56.36 23.19 5.16
C PRO A 428 -56.91 24.52 5.71
N PHE A 429 -56.02 25.43 6.11
CA PHE A 429 -56.37 26.76 6.61
C PHE A 429 -56.39 27.78 5.46
N THR A 430 -55.38 27.80 4.58
CA THR A 430 -55.32 28.78 3.47
C THR A 430 -56.37 28.57 2.39
N MET A 431 -56.86 27.34 2.18
CA MET A 431 -58.01 27.07 1.30
C MET A 431 -59.25 27.92 1.65
N ILE A 432 -59.43 28.29 2.93
CA ILE A 432 -60.57 29.08 3.41
C ILE A 432 -60.43 30.56 3.03
N PHE A 433 -59.21 31.06 2.81
CA PHE A 433 -58.92 32.47 2.52
C PHE A 433 -58.73 32.79 1.02
N GLY A 434 -58.97 31.82 0.14
CA GLY A 434 -58.96 32.03 -1.31
C GLY A 434 -57.55 32.08 -1.96
N PRO A 435 -57.48 32.32 -3.28
CA PRO A 435 -56.27 32.09 -4.07
C PRO A 435 -55.09 33.00 -3.68
N PHE A 436 -55.34 34.27 -3.36
CA PHE A 436 -54.27 35.24 -3.07
C PHE A 436 -53.35 34.84 -1.91
N VAL A 437 -53.90 34.26 -0.84
CA VAL A 437 -53.10 33.79 0.31
C VAL A 437 -52.32 32.52 -0.04
N ASN A 438 -52.89 31.65 -0.86
CA ASN A 438 -52.22 30.44 -1.36
C ASN A 438 -51.00 30.80 -2.25
N ASP A 439 -51.15 31.78 -3.14
CA ASP A 439 -50.06 32.21 -4.03
C ASP A 439 -48.95 32.95 -3.29
N ALA A 440 -49.26 33.75 -2.26
CA ALA A 440 -48.25 34.35 -1.39
C ALA A 440 -47.38 33.30 -0.68
N VAL A 441 -47.99 32.22 -0.15
CA VAL A 441 -47.27 31.09 0.44
C VAL A 441 -46.46 30.31 -0.62
N ALA A 442 -46.92 30.26 -1.87
CA ALA A 442 -46.16 29.66 -2.98
C ALA A 442 -44.95 30.52 -3.41
N GLN A 443 -45.04 31.84 -3.35
CA GLN A 443 -43.94 32.76 -3.67
C GLN A 443 -42.84 32.78 -2.60
N LEU A 444 -43.20 32.72 -1.31
CA LEU A 444 -42.24 32.70 -0.19
C LEU A 444 -41.18 31.61 -0.36
N GLY A 445 -41.58 30.44 -0.86
CA GLY A 445 -40.70 29.29 -1.12
C GLY A 445 -39.76 29.45 -2.33
N LYS A 446 -39.88 30.51 -3.14
CA LYS A 446 -38.96 30.85 -4.25
C LYS A 446 -37.94 31.93 -3.88
N ILE A 447 -38.30 32.83 -2.97
CA ILE A 447 -37.44 33.97 -2.60
C ILE A 447 -36.22 33.48 -1.81
N GLY A 448 -36.42 32.53 -0.89
CA GLY A 448 -35.34 32.00 -0.05
C GLY A 448 -34.31 31.08 -0.74
N THR A 449 -34.44 30.77 -2.04
CA THR A 449 -33.46 29.93 -2.76
C THR A 449 -32.44 30.76 -3.54
N GLY A 450 -32.87 31.83 -4.22
CA GLY A 450 -32.00 32.58 -5.16
C GLY A 450 -30.93 33.46 -4.51
N GLU A 451 -31.11 33.88 -3.24
CA GLU A 451 -30.06 34.58 -2.50
C GLU A 451 -29.10 33.63 -1.76
N LEU A 452 -29.54 32.41 -1.43
CA LEU A 452 -28.73 31.45 -0.68
C LEU A 452 -27.64 30.79 -1.56
N GLU A 453 -27.93 30.65 -2.86
CA GLU A 453 -27.00 30.10 -3.86
C GLU A 453 -25.70 30.92 -3.91
N LYS A 454 -25.81 32.26 -3.98
CA LYS A 454 -24.68 33.21 -3.96
C LYS A 454 -23.88 33.24 -2.65
N VAL A 455 -24.47 32.78 -1.55
CA VAL A 455 -23.78 32.67 -0.25
C VAL A 455 -22.92 31.40 -0.17
N GLY A 456 -23.15 30.42 -1.05
CA GLY A 456 -22.37 29.18 -1.11
C GLY A 456 -21.06 29.27 -1.89
N GLU A 457 -20.87 30.30 -2.72
CA GLU A 457 -19.82 30.33 -3.76
C GLU A 457 -18.43 30.78 -3.27
N TYR A 458 -18.35 31.55 -2.17
CA TYR A 458 -17.13 32.31 -1.81
C TYR A 458 -16.60 32.12 -0.37
N CYS A 459 -16.83 30.96 0.25
CA CYS A 459 -16.28 30.64 1.57
C CYS A 459 -15.80 29.19 1.68
N THR A 460 -14.50 28.95 1.53
CA THR A 460 -13.87 27.73 2.05
C THR A 460 -13.99 27.70 3.57
N SER A 461 -14.19 26.51 4.13
CA SER A 461 -14.22 26.37 5.60
C SER A 461 -12.80 26.52 6.16
N VAL A 462 -12.65 27.15 7.33
CA VAL A 462 -11.39 27.14 8.11
C VAL A 462 -10.81 25.72 8.27
N LYS A 463 -11.66 24.69 8.26
CA LYS A 463 -11.23 23.28 8.27
C LYS A 463 -10.61 22.80 6.96
N GLN A 464 -11.10 23.28 5.81
CA GLN A 464 -10.53 23.00 4.48
C GLN A 464 -9.20 23.75 4.29
N GLU A 465 -9.10 25.00 4.78
CA GLU A 465 -7.84 25.77 4.80
C GLU A 465 -6.74 25.05 5.59
N ILE A 466 -7.04 24.62 6.82
CA ILE A 466 -6.11 23.84 7.67
C ILE A 466 -5.74 22.50 7.00
N GLU A 467 -6.68 21.85 6.30
CA GLU A 467 -6.43 20.60 5.60
C GLU A 467 -5.51 20.79 4.38
N ALA A 468 -5.72 21.87 3.61
CA ALA A 468 -4.86 22.27 2.51
C ALA A 468 -3.45 22.67 2.98
N ASP A 469 -3.30 23.30 4.14
CA ASP A 469 -1.98 23.57 4.75
C ASP A 469 -1.24 22.27 5.15
N VAL A 470 -1.95 21.29 5.72
CA VAL A 470 -1.38 19.99 6.09
C VAL A 470 -0.97 19.16 4.87
N VAL A 471 -1.76 19.21 3.79
CA VAL A 471 -1.48 18.46 2.55
C VAL A 471 -0.46 19.19 1.66
N SER A 472 -0.41 20.52 1.67
CA SER A 472 0.61 21.29 0.95
C SER A 472 2.01 21.03 1.51
N ALA A 473 2.16 20.96 2.83
CA ALA A 473 3.40 20.51 3.48
C ALA A 473 3.85 19.11 3.00
N ARG A 474 2.90 18.17 2.86
CA ARG A 474 3.15 16.80 2.35
C ARG A 474 3.56 16.81 0.87
N LEU A 475 2.94 17.64 0.04
CA LEU A 475 3.30 17.86 -1.36
C LEU A 475 4.72 18.46 -1.48
N LEU A 476 5.04 19.51 -0.71
CA LEU A 476 6.35 20.17 -0.69
C LEU A 476 7.48 19.20 -0.35
N ALA A 477 7.31 18.42 0.72
CA ALA A 477 8.30 17.46 1.20
C ALA A 477 8.64 16.39 0.14
N HIS A 478 7.63 15.82 -0.52
CA HIS A 478 7.84 14.84 -1.60
C HIS A 478 8.40 15.49 -2.88
N ALA A 479 8.15 16.78 -3.12
CA ALA A 479 8.69 17.54 -4.25
C ALA A 479 10.13 18.02 -4.05
N GLY A 480 10.71 17.80 -2.86
CA GLY A 480 12.09 18.18 -2.51
C GLY A 480 12.23 19.60 -1.93
N TYR A 481 11.14 20.26 -1.54
CA TYR A 481 11.16 21.53 -0.81
C TYR A 481 11.11 21.31 0.71
N ASP A 482 11.69 22.23 1.49
CA ASP A 482 11.58 22.18 2.94
C ASP A 482 10.21 22.69 3.42
N ALA A 483 9.35 21.77 3.84
CA ALA A 483 8.03 22.07 4.37
C ALA A 483 8.05 22.99 5.62
N ARG A 484 9.17 23.10 6.35
CA ARG A 484 9.31 24.07 7.46
C ARG A 484 9.18 25.52 6.98
N LYS A 485 9.58 25.83 5.73
CA LYS A 485 9.45 27.19 5.16
C LYS A 485 8.00 27.64 4.98
N ALA A 486 7.04 26.71 4.85
CA ALA A 486 5.62 27.04 4.77
C ALA A 486 5.12 27.74 6.06
N VAL A 487 5.64 27.35 7.23
CA VAL A 487 5.31 28.00 8.51
C VAL A 487 5.71 29.47 8.48
N THR A 488 6.96 29.77 8.12
CA THR A 488 7.47 31.16 8.05
C THR A 488 6.78 31.99 6.96
N PHE A 489 6.40 31.38 5.84
CA PHE A 489 5.67 32.06 4.76
C PHE A 489 4.29 32.55 5.24
N TRP A 490 3.51 31.68 5.87
CA TRP A 490 2.19 32.04 6.41
C TRP A 490 2.27 32.96 7.63
N GLU A 491 3.30 32.80 8.48
CA GLU A 491 3.56 33.73 9.59
C GLU A 491 3.81 35.16 9.10
N HIS A 492 4.66 35.37 8.09
CA HIS A 492 4.89 36.71 7.54
C HIS A 492 3.67 37.30 6.83
N ARG A 493 2.90 36.50 6.07
CA ARG A 493 1.71 36.99 5.35
C ARG A 493 0.60 37.46 6.30
N SER A 494 0.50 36.84 7.48
CA SER A 494 -0.47 37.21 8.53
C SER A 494 -0.33 38.64 9.06
N ALA A 495 0.87 39.24 8.94
CA ALA A 495 1.11 40.62 9.39
C ALA A 495 0.57 41.65 8.37
N THR A 496 0.65 41.36 7.07
CA THR A 496 0.31 42.31 6.00
C THR A 496 -1.20 42.46 5.81
N GLU A 497 -1.94 41.36 5.83
CA GLU A 497 -3.41 41.33 5.65
C GLU A 497 -4.16 42.18 6.70
N CYS A 498 -3.55 42.42 7.86
CA CYS A 498 -4.08 43.29 8.92
C CYS A 498 -3.98 44.80 8.61
N SER A 499 -3.49 45.19 7.43
CA SER A 499 -3.21 46.60 7.07
C SER A 499 -3.77 47.07 5.72
N SER A 500 -4.37 46.17 4.90
CA SER A 500 -4.69 46.48 3.50
C SER A 500 -6.08 46.01 3.02
N THR A 501 -7.14 46.57 3.60
CA THR A 501 -8.41 46.77 2.88
C THR A 501 -8.84 48.23 3.02
N SER A 502 -8.94 48.92 1.88
CA SER A 502 -9.20 50.36 1.83
C SER A 502 -10.65 50.71 2.19
N GLU A 503 -10.87 51.94 2.65
CA GLU A 503 -12.18 52.48 2.99
C GLU A 503 -13.16 52.41 1.80
N ARG A 504 -14.17 51.54 1.87
CA ARG A 504 -15.35 51.59 1.00
C ARG A 504 -16.57 51.95 1.85
N LYS A 505 -17.09 53.16 1.65
CA LYS A 505 -18.23 53.71 2.41
C LYS A 505 -19.45 52.81 2.34
N ASP A 506 -20.10 52.59 3.48
CA ASP A 506 -21.37 51.88 3.60
C ASP A 506 -22.53 52.66 2.96
N GLU A 507 -23.27 52.02 2.05
CA GLU A 507 -24.63 52.44 1.68
C GLU A 507 -25.51 51.26 1.21
N TYR A 508 -25.69 50.21 2.03
CA TYR A 508 -26.86 49.31 1.98
C TYR A 508 -27.02 48.47 3.29
N PRO A 509 -28.09 48.65 4.09
CA PRO A 509 -28.22 48.01 5.41
C PRO A 509 -28.91 46.63 5.36
N SER A 510 -28.21 45.59 4.89
CA SER A 510 -28.72 44.19 4.94
C SER A 510 -27.69 43.13 5.35
N VAL A 511 -26.41 43.29 5.04
CA VAL A 511 -25.38 42.22 5.18
C VAL A 511 -24.78 42.11 6.60
N SER A 512 -25.29 42.88 7.58
CA SER A 512 -24.71 42.96 8.93
C SER A 512 -24.91 41.70 9.81
N PHE A 513 -25.89 40.84 9.49
CA PHE A 513 -26.28 39.74 10.39
C PHE A 513 -25.37 38.50 10.30
N VAL A 514 -24.93 38.13 9.09
CA VAL A 514 -24.14 36.89 8.87
C VAL A 514 -22.74 37.01 9.49
N HIS A 515 -22.08 38.16 9.32
CA HIS A 515 -20.76 38.48 9.89
C HIS A 515 -20.74 38.50 11.44
N LYS A 516 -21.91 38.45 12.10
CA LYS A 516 -22.05 38.42 13.57
C LYS A 516 -22.23 37.03 14.18
N ILE A 517 -22.33 35.98 13.36
CA ILE A 517 -22.58 34.59 13.83
C ILE A 517 -21.33 33.71 13.75
N THR A 518 -20.38 34.03 12.86
CA THR A 518 -19.01 33.51 12.91
C THR A 518 -18.24 34.18 14.06
N GLY A 519 -18.15 33.49 15.19
CA GLY A 519 -17.75 34.07 16.48
C GLY A 519 -16.36 34.72 16.51
N SER A 520 -16.29 35.90 17.12
CA SER A 520 -15.07 36.69 17.31
C SER A 520 -14.23 36.20 18.50
N GLN A 521 -13.16 35.44 18.23
CA GLN A 521 -11.87 35.47 18.95
C GLN A 521 -10.87 34.47 18.31
N HIS A 522 -9.59 34.85 18.31
CA HIS A 522 -8.47 34.30 17.51
C HIS A 522 -8.52 34.57 16.00
N PRO A 523 -7.41 35.02 15.37
CA PRO A 523 -7.30 35.05 13.91
C PRO A 523 -7.27 33.65 13.33
N VAL A 524 -7.99 33.42 12.22
CA VAL A 524 -7.97 32.16 11.48
C VAL A 524 -6.52 31.73 11.16
N THR A 525 -5.68 32.68 10.76
CA THR A 525 -4.27 32.48 10.40
C THR A 525 -3.41 31.96 11.57
N GLU A 526 -3.67 32.37 12.81
CA GLU A 526 -2.98 31.84 14.00
C GLU A 526 -3.28 30.33 14.15
N THR A 527 -4.54 29.94 13.97
CA THR A 527 -4.96 28.54 14.08
C THR A 527 -4.40 27.65 12.97
N ARG A 528 -4.29 28.19 11.74
CA ARG A 528 -3.64 27.54 10.59
C ARG A 528 -2.15 27.29 10.84
N VAL A 529 -1.39 28.34 11.15
CA VAL A 529 0.05 28.27 11.46
C VAL A 529 0.33 27.30 12.60
N LYS A 530 -0.48 27.33 13.66
CA LYS A 530 -0.36 26.38 14.78
C LYS A 530 -0.58 24.93 14.34
N SER A 531 -1.64 24.66 13.58
CA SER A 531 -1.94 23.30 13.11
C SER A 531 -0.84 22.75 12.19
N LEU A 532 -0.30 23.57 11.28
CA LEU A 532 0.83 23.22 10.43
C LEU A 532 2.10 22.91 11.25
N ARG A 533 2.40 23.73 12.26
CA ARG A 533 3.53 23.53 13.18
C ARG A 533 3.37 22.25 14.02
N ASP A 534 2.17 21.92 14.45
CA ASP A 534 1.88 20.70 15.22
C ASP A 534 1.88 19.43 14.33
N GLU A 535 1.48 19.53 13.06
CA GLU A 535 1.63 18.45 12.06
C GLU A 535 3.11 18.10 11.82
N LEU A 536 3.98 19.09 11.56
CA LEU A 536 5.42 18.87 11.37
C LEU A 536 6.09 18.26 12.62
N ARG A 537 5.68 18.70 13.83
CA ARG A 537 6.09 18.08 15.10
C ARG A 537 5.65 16.62 15.20
N ARG A 538 4.46 16.27 14.69
CA ARG A 538 3.97 14.88 14.68
C ARG A 538 4.87 14.00 13.81
N TRP A 539 5.28 14.48 12.63
CA TRP A 539 6.17 13.72 11.72
C TRP A 539 7.51 13.37 12.40
N GLU A 540 8.17 14.35 13.02
CA GLU A 540 9.43 14.10 13.76
C GLU A 540 9.23 13.17 14.96
N THR A 541 8.12 13.31 15.68
CA THR A 541 7.80 12.50 16.86
C THR A 541 7.51 11.04 16.49
N GLU A 542 6.69 10.81 15.46
CA GLU A 542 6.41 9.48 14.93
C GLU A 542 7.69 8.82 14.39
N ARG A 543 8.52 9.54 13.63
CA ARG A 543 9.79 9.03 13.11
C ARG A 543 10.71 8.60 14.25
N ARG A 544 10.92 9.44 15.26
CA ARG A 544 11.70 9.11 16.47
C ARG A 544 11.13 7.90 17.21
N ALA A 545 9.80 7.80 17.34
CA ALA A 545 9.13 6.66 17.96
C ALA A 545 9.31 5.35 17.16
N VAL A 546 9.30 5.41 15.83
CA VAL A 546 9.56 4.25 14.95
C VAL A 546 11.02 3.82 15.02
N VAL A 547 11.98 4.74 14.97
CA VAL A 547 13.42 4.44 15.17
C VAL A 547 13.67 3.77 16.53
N ALA A 548 13.13 4.33 17.61
CA ALA A 548 13.27 3.75 18.96
C ALA A 548 12.59 2.37 19.10
N ARG A 549 11.44 2.16 18.43
CA ARG A 549 10.77 0.85 18.37
C ARG A 549 11.60 -0.17 17.60
N ARG A 550 12.16 0.20 16.43
CA ARG A 550 13.07 -0.64 15.62
C ARG A 550 14.25 -1.10 16.47
N ALA A 551 15.04 -0.16 17.00
CA ALA A 551 16.27 -0.43 17.74
C ALA A 551 16.07 -1.47 18.87
N MET A 552 15.02 -1.31 19.68
CA MET A 552 14.72 -2.23 20.78
C MET A 552 14.11 -3.59 20.35
N SER A 553 13.61 -3.76 19.11
CA SER A 553 12.76 -4.91 18.78
C SER A 553 13.52 -6.24 18.75
N ALA A 554 14.78 -6.27 18.32
CA ALA A 554 15.58 -7.50 18.30
C ALA A 554 15.97 -7.95 19.72
N GLU A 555 16.46 -7.02 20.54
CA GLU A 555 16.88 -7.26 21.92
C GLU A 555 15.73 -7.80 22.78
N LYS A 556 14.55 -7.17 22.68
CA LYS A 556 13.33 -7.61 23.36
C LYS A 556 12.98 -9.06 23.04
N THR A 557 13.07 -9.46 21.77
CA THR A 557 12.79 -10.84 21.37
C THR A 557 13.78 -11.83 21.96
N VAL A 558 15.08 -11.51 21.99
CA VAL A 558 16.11 -12.36 22.62
C VAL A 558 15.86 -12.50 24.12
N LEU A 559 15.54 -11.40 24.82
CA LEU A 559 15.24 -11.40 26.25
C LEU A 559 13.96 -12.20 26.58
N LEU A 560 12.89 -12.04 25.80
CA LEU A 560 11.63 -12.77 25.97
C LEU A 560 11.79 -14.28 25.69
N TYR A 561 12.56 -14.64 24.66
CA TYR A 561 12.89 -16.03 24.36
C TYR A 561 13.79 -16.66 25.43
N TYR A 562 14.79 -15.92 25.94
CA TYR A 562 15.61 -16.33 27.08
C TYR A 562 14.76 -16.58 28.34
N ALA A 563 13.85 -15.65 28.67
CA ALA A 563 12.91 -15.81 29.79
C ALA A 563 12.00 -17.04 29.59
N THR A 564 11.55 -17.32 28.36
CA THR A 564 10.77 -18.51 28.04
C THR A 564 11.58 -19.81 28.22
N ASN A 565 12.87 -19.83 27.84
CA ASN A 565 13.77 -20.95 28.10
C ASN A 565 14.02 -21.18 29.60
N LEU A 566 14.27 -20.10 30.35
CA LEU A 566 14.45 -20.13 31.81
C LEU A 566 13.22 -20.71 32.51
N LEU A 567 12.02 -20.23 32.17
CA LEU A 567 10.75 -20.77 32.68
C LEU A 567 10.53 -22.22 32.26
N ALA A 568 10.95 -22.64 31.07
CA ALA A 568 10.80 -24.01 30.62
C ALA A 568 11.67 -24.98 31.45
N ILE A 569 12.91 -24.60 31.82
CA ILE A 569 13.79 -25.41 32.69
C ILE A 569 13.18 -25.56 34.10
N LEU A 570 12.54 -24.50 34.63
CA LEU A 570 11.82 -24.52 35.92
C LEU A 570 10.61 -25.46 35.94
N GLY A 571 10.21 -26.03 34.80
CA GLY A 571 9.31 -27.19 34.74
C GLY A 571 7.82 -26.85 34.57
N PRO A 572 6.91 -27.80 34.87
CA PRO A 572 5.49 -27.66 34.50
C PRO A 572 4.78 -26.53 35.26
N ARG A 573 5.23 -26.16 36.46
CA ARG A 573 4.62 -25.10 37.30
C ARG A 573 4.61 -23.72 36.63
N THR A 574 5.49 -23.47 35.65
CA THR A 574 5.58 -22.19 34.92
C THR A 574 4.69 -22.11 33.67
N LEU A 575 3.87 -23.12 33.39
CA LEU A 575 3.11 -23.20 32.13
C LEU A 575 2.24 -21.97 31.87
N ALA A 576 1.53 -21.46 32.89
CA ALA A 576 0.72 -20.25 32.76
C ALA A 576 1.54 -19.02 32.33
N LEU A 577 2.71 -18.81 32.94
CA LEU A 577 3.61 -17.70 32.59
C LEU A 577 4.15 -17.85 31.16
N ARG A 578 4.48 -19.07 30.72
CA ARG A 578 4.92 -19.34 29.34
C ARG A 578 3.79 -19.11 28.33
N VAL A 579 2.55 -19.47 28.65
CA VAL A 579 1.36 -19.19 27.81
C VAL A 579 1.08 -17.69 27.70
N VAL A 580 1.28 -16.91 28.77
CA VAL A 580 1.15 -15.43 28.73
C VAL A 580 2.29 -14.79 27.93
N LEU A 581 3.53 -15.27 28.06
CA LEU A 581 4.68 -14.75 27.30
C LEU A 581 4.67 -15.17 25.83
N LEU A 582 4.04 -16.28 25.46
CA LEU A 582 3.99 -16.79 24.09
C LEU A 582 3.52 -15.73 23.06
N PRO A 583 2.33 -15.11 23.17
CA PRO A 583 1.89 -14.10 22.19
C PRO A 583 2.79 -12.87 22.18
N ILE A 584 3.34 -12.46 23.33
CA ILE A 584 4.26 -11.30 23.44
C ILE A 584 5.57 -11.59 22.69
N THR A 585 6.14 -12.78 22.89
CA THR A 585 7.38 -13.21 22.23
C THR A 585 7.17 -13.43 20.72
N LEU A 586 6.03 -14.00 20.32
CA LEU A 586 5.66 -14.17 18.90
C LEU A 586 5.45 -12.82 18.21
N TYR A 587 4.77 -11.87 18.86
CA TYR A 587 4.61 -10.51 18.34
C TYR A 587 5.95 -9.79 18.23
N SER A 588 6.82 -9.87 19.25
CA SER A 588 8.17 -9.30 19.23
C SER A 588 9.04 -9.90 18.12
N ALA A 589 8.95 -11.21 17.88
CA ALA A 589 9.65 -11.89 16.78
C ALA A 589 9.12 -11.43 15.41
N TYR A 590 7.79 -11.26 15.27
CA TYR A 590 7.17 -10.73 14.06
C TYR A 590 7.57 -9.26 13.82
N THR A 591 7.55 -8.38 14.83
CA THR A 591 7.99 -6.99 14.68
C THR A 591 9.49 -6.91 14.38
N ALA A 592 10.31 -7.76 14.99
CA ALA A 592 11.74 -7.83 14.67
C ALA A 592 11.99 -8.28 13.23
N ALA A 593 11.21 -9.23 12.69
CA ALA A 593 11.34 -9.69 11.31
C ALA A 593 10.77 -8.70 10.27
N THR A 594 9.84 -7.81 10.66
CA THR A 594 9.11 -6.92 9.72
C THR A 594 9.53 -5.46 9.76
N SER A 595 10.13 -4.98 10.85
CA SER A 595 10.48 -3.57 11.03
C SER A 595 11.97 -3.25 10.96
N LEU A 596 12.85 -4.26 11.07
CA LEU A 596 14.31 -4.08 11.04
C LEU A 596 14.89 -4.48 9.68
N ASP A 597 15.47 -3.50 8.98
CA ASP A 597 16.41 -3.75 7.89
C ASP A 597 17.83 -3.78 8.49
N LEU A 598 18.30 -4.99 8.80
CA LEU A 598 19.62 -5.23 9.40
C LEU A 598 20.76 -4.88 8.43
N ALA A 599 20.54 -5.00 7.12
CA ALA A 599 21.49 -4.61 6.09
C ALA A 599 21.71 -3.09 6.09
N ARG A 600 20.63 -2.30 6.03
CA ARG A 600 20.70 -0.83 6.16
C ARG A 600 21.24 -0.39 7.52
N THR A 601 20.88 -1.09 8.60
CA THR A 601 21.32 -0.76 9.97
C THR A 601 22.82 -0.96 10.18
N LEU A 602 23.43 -1.98 9.56
CA LEU A 602 24.85 -2.29 9.72
C LEU A 602 25.76 -1.71 8.63
N VAL A 603 25.23 -1.42 7.44
CA VAL A 603 26.00 -0.91 6.31
C VAL A 603 25.24 0.23 5.60
N ALA A 604 25.68 1.47 5.84
CA ALA A 604 25.08 2.65 5.23
C ALA A 604 25.37 2.79 3.72
N SER A 605 26.48 2.22 3.23
CA SER A 605 26.88 2.25 1.82
C SER A 605 26.58 0.93 1.11
N HIS A 606 25.78 1.00 0.05
CA HIS A 606 25.35 -0.16 -0.75
C HIS A 606 24.66 -1.30 0.06
N PRO A 607 23.64 -1.01 0.88
CA PRO A 607 22.93 -2.01 1.69
C PRO A 607 22.32 -3.15 0.84
N GLU A 608 22.02 -2.91 -0.43
CA GLU A 608 21.51 -3.92 -1.38
C GLU A 608 22.46 -5.10 -1.59
N ARG A 609 23.76 -4.92 -1.30
CA ARG A 609 24.78 -5.99 -1.34
C ARG A 609 24.71 -6.93 -0.13
N PHE A 610 24.02 -6.50 0.94
CA PHE A 610 23.99 -7.14 2.25
C PHE A 610 22.60 -7.62 2.68
N PHE A 611 21.57 -7.57 1.82
CA PHE A 611 20.20 -8.01 2.13
C PHE A 611 20.10 -9.47 2.64
N TYR A 612 21.12 -10.33 2.43
CA TYR A 612 21.19 -11.65 3.06
C TYR A 612 21.24 -11.60 4.60
N LEU A 613 21.61 -10.47 5.20
CA LEU A 613 21.51 -10.23 6.65
C LEU A 613 20.04 -10.18 7.10
N ASN A 614 19.15 -9.65 6.27
CA ASN A 614 17.71 -9.62 6.55
C ASN A 614 17.08 -11.02 6.41
N GLN A 615 17.59 -11.84 5.48
CA GLN A 615 17.31 -13.28 5.44
C GLN A 615 17.75 -13.98 6.73
N ALA A 616 18.97 -13.74 7.19
CA ALA A 616 19.48 -14.34 8.43
C ALA A 616 18.65 -13.92 9.65
N LEU A 617 18.22 -12.66 9.71
CA LEU A 617 17.30 -12.16 10.74
C LEU A 617 15.95 -12.86 10.68
N ALA A 618 15.30 -12.92 9.52
CA ALA A 618 13.98 -13.55 9.36
C ALA A 618 14.01 -15.05 9.69
N LEU A 619 15.06 -15.77 9.28
CA LEU A 619 15.32 -17.16 9.70
C LEU A 619 15.43 -17.27 11.23
N ALA A 620 16.22 -16.41 11.87
CA ALA A 620 16.38 -16.41 13.32
C ALA A 620 15.06 -16.14 14.06
N GLN A 621 14.25 -15.17 13.61
CA GLN A 621 12.95 -14.89 14.22
C GLN A 621 11.95 -16.03 14.03
N PHE A 622 11.93 -16.69 12.87
CA PHE A 622 11.11 -17.90 12.64
C PHE A 622 11.53 -19.03 13.59
N ILE A 623 12.83 -19.27 13.78
CA ILE A 623 13.35 -20.27 14.71
C ILE A 623 12.96 -19.92 16.16
N VAL A 624 13.08 -18.65 16.57
CA VAL A 624 12.63 -18.19 17.90
C VAL A 624 11.12 -18.42 18.09
N ALA A 625 10.29 -18.13 17.10
CA ALA A 625 8.85 -18.35 17.17
C ALA A 625 8.51 -19.85 17.35
N VAL A 626 9.06 -20.71 16.50
CA VAL A 626 8.88 -22.18 16.57
C VAL A 626 9.39 -22.74 17.91
N ARG A 627 10.52 -22.23 18.41
CA ARG A 627 11.08 -22.66 19.70
C ARG A 627 10.29 -22.17 20.90
N THR A 628 9.78 -20.94 20.87
CA THR A 628 8.91 -20.40 21.93
C THR A 628 7.64 -21.26 22.07
N LEU A 629 7.05 -21.68 20.95
CA LEU A 629 5.93 -22.63 20.93
C LEU A 629 6.32 -23.99 21.56
N LEU A 630 7.47 -24.55 21.17
CA LEU A 630 7.98 -25.83 21.71
C LEU A 630 8.41 -25.77 23.17
N ARG A 631 8.91 -24.62 23.66
CA ARG A 631 9.28 -24.40 25.06
C ARG A 631 8.06 -24.08 25.93
N THR A 632 6.95 -23.65 25.33
CA THR A 632 5.65 -23.47 26.01
C THR A 632 4.93 -24.80 26.20
N PHE A 633 4.65 -25.54 25.11
CA PHE A 633 3.81 -26.75 25.15
C PHE A 633 4.58 -28.08 25.18
N GLY A 634 5.90 -28.06 24.97
CA GLY A 634 6.73 -29.27 24.99
C GLY A 634 7.06 -29.79 26.39
N ARG A 635 7.64 -31.00 26.43
CA ARG A 635 8.20 -31.58 27.66
C ARG A 635 9.33 -30.71 28.20
N THR A 636 9.39 -30.55 29.52
CA THR A 636 10.47 -29.87 30.24
C THR A 636 11.86 -30.30 29.74
N PRO A 637 12.71 -29.38 29.25
CA PRO A 637 14.08 -29.70 28.89
C PRO A 637 14.88 -30.04 30.16
N LYS A 638 15.54 -31.20 30.18
CA LYS A 638 16.45 -31.60 31.27
C LYS A 638 17.87 -31.73 30.71
N ARG A 639 18.87 -31.32 31.48
CA ARG A 639 20.28 -31.52 31.14
C ARG A 639 20.70 -32.93 31.56
N GLU A 640 21.42 -33.65 30.71
CA GLU A 640 21.71 -35.08 30.90
C GLU A 640 22.78 -35.32 31.97
N HIS A 641 23.76 -34.41 32.06
CA HIS A 641 24.77 -34.38 33.11
C HIS A 641 24.69 -33.04 33.83
N ARG A 642 24.48 -33.06 35.15
CA ARG A 642 24.37 -31.84 35.98
C ARG A 642 25.47 -31.81 37.04
N PRO A 643 26.30 -30.75 37.11
CA PRO A 643 27.35 -30.65 38.13
C PRO A 643 26.78 -30.49 39.55
N SER A 644 27.58 -30.84 40.55
CA SER A 644 27.12 -30.89 41.95
C SER A 644 26.92 -29.51 42.57
N THR A 645 25.65 -29.13 42.70
CA THR A 645 24.99 -28.26 43.70
C THR A 645 25.52 -26.85 44.02
N LYS A 646 26.81 -26.56 43.97
CA LYS A 646 27.35 -25.20 44.20
C LYS A 646 26.98 -24.29 43.03
N GLY A 647 26.39 -23.12 43.33
CA GLY A 647 26.04 -22.11 42.32
C GLY A 647 24.76 -22.38 41.51
N ALA A 648 23.79 -23.14 42.05
CA ALA A 648 22.59 -23.59 41.32
C ALA A 648 21.80 -22.48 40.58
N GLY A 649 21.73 -21.25 41.11
CA GLY A 649 21.08 -20.12 40.45
C GLY A 649 21.83 -19.63 39.20
N LEU A 650 23.16 -19.43 39.31
CA LEU A 650 24.00 -19.07 38.17
C LEU A 650 23.99 -20.18 37.12
N GLN A 651 24.05 -21.45 37.53
CA GLN A 651 23.96 -22.59 36.61
C GLN A 651 22.64 -22.61 35.84
N LEU A 652 21.52 -22.26 36.48
CA LEU A 652 20.21 -22.15 35.82
C LEU A 652 20.20 -21.02 34.76
N LEU A 653 20.82 -19.87 35.04
CA LEU A 653 20.92 -18.76 34.08
C LEU A 653 21.82 -19.12 32.87
N LEU A 654 22.91 -19.87 33.12
CA LEU A 654 23.79 -20.40 32.07
C LEU A 654 23.12 -21.53 31.25
N ASP A 655 22.36 -22.41 31.91
CA ASP A 655 21.56 -23.45 31.26
C ASP A 655 20.46 -22.83 30.35
N ALA A 656 19.86 -21.70 30.76
CA ALA A 656 18.92 -20.94 29.94
C ALA A 656 19.60 -20.22 28.75
N ALA A 657 20.84 -19.75 28.92
CA ALA A 657 21.62 -19.16 27.84
C ALA A 657 22.00 -20.23 26.80
N ASP A 658 22.41 -21.41 27.25
CA ASP A 658 22.70 -22.57 26.39
C ASP A 658 21.46 -22.99 25.58
N LEU A 659 20.26 -23.09 26.17
CA LEU A 659 19.02 -23.33 25.39
C LEU A 659 18.67 -22.22 24.39
N THR A 660 19.13 -20.99 24.64
CA THR A 660 18.83 -19.82 23.80
C THR A 660 19.70 -19.81 22.55
N PHE A 661 21.00 -20.11 22.67
CA PHE A 661 21.95 -20.08 21.54
C PHE A 661 22.30 -21.46 20.96
N CYS A 662 22.17 -22.55 21.71
CA CYS A 662 22.47 -23.91 21.22
C CYS A 662 21.32 -24.46 20.37
N LEU A 663 21.39 -24.23 19.06
CA LEU A 663 20.39 -24.72 18.13
C LEU A 663 20.28 -26.26 18.16
N ARG A 664 21.40 -26.98 18.15
CA ARG A 664 21.42 -28.46 18.16
C ARG A 664 21.08 -29.08 19.52
N GLY A 665 21.15 -28.32 20.62
CA GLY A 665 20.74 -28.74 21.97
C GLY A 665 21.54 -29.90 22.57
N ILE A 666 22.84 -30.01 22.28
CA ILE A 666 23.69 -31.12 22.72
C ILE A 666 23.77 -31.18 24.27
N GLY A 667 23.60 -32.38 24.84
CA GLY A 667 23.62 -32.60 26.29
C GLY A 667 22.28 -32.34 26.99
N TRP A 668 21.22 -32.11 26.21
CA TRP A 668 19.84 -32.02 26.69
C TRP A 668 19.03 -33.26 26.32
N SER A 669 18.06 -33.62 27.17
CA SER A 669 17.26 -34.85 27.08
C SER A 669 16.39 -35.02 25.83
N PHE A 670 16.36 -34.05 24.93
CA PHE A 670 15.73 -34.14 23.61
C PHE A 670 16.73 -34.39 22.47
N SER A 671 18.03 -34.40 22.78
CA SER A 671 19.16 -34.56 21.85
C SER A 671 19.67 -35.99 21.74
N ALA A 672 19.36 -36.87 22.69
CA ALA A 672 19.78 -38.28 22.72
C ALA A 672 19.45 -39.10 21.44
N ASN A 673 18.48 -38.67 20.63
CA ASN A 673 18.10 -39.31 19.36
C ASN A 673 18.63 -38.57 18.11
N LEU A 674 19.66 -37.72 18.25
CA LEU A 674 20.33 -37.06 17.14
C LEU A 674 21.36 -37.98 16.50
N SER A 675 21.45 -37.95 15.16
CA SER A 675 22.67 -38.38 14.49
C SER A 675 23.75 -37.32 14.70
N ILE A 676 24.84 -37.71 15.36
CA ILE A 676 26.04 -36.91 15.55
C ILE A 676 27.15 -37.60 14.74
N PRO A 677 27.76 -36.92 13.75
CA PRO A 677 28.89 -37.47 13.01
C PRO A 677 30.07 -37.77 13.93
N ALA A 678 30.88 -38.76 13.58
CA ALA A 678 32.15 -38.99 14.26
C ALA A 678 33.04 -37.74 14.15
N GLU A 679 33.65 -37.32 15.25
CA GLU A 679 34.53 -36.16 15.26
C GLU A 679 35.87 -36.50 14.60
N THR A 680 36.27 -35.66 13.64
CA THR A 680 37.51 -35.81 12.86
C THR A 680 38.55 -34.74 13.20
N ARG A 681 38.17 -33.71 13.98
CA ARG A 681 39.05 -32.59 14.37
C ARG A 681 39.67 -32.85 15.76
N PRO A 682 40.89 -32.36 16.02
CA PRO A 682 41.60 -32.59 17.28
C PRO A 682 40.97 -31.82 18.45
N THR A 683 40.09 -32.48 19.21
CA THR A 683 39.40 -31.90 20.38
C THR A 683 40.23 -31.86 21.66
N ARG A 684 41.38 -32.55 21.71
CA ARG A 684 42.24 -32.70 22.91
C ARG A 684 42.76 -31.37 23.47
N THR A 685 42.96 -30.35 22.63
CA THR A 685 43.29 -28.98 23.08
C THR A 685 42.46 -27.95 22.33
N ARG A 686 42.07 -26.85 22.99
CA ARG A 686 41.31 -25.77 22.34
C ARG A 686 42.08 -25.16 21.16
N ALA A 687 43.39 -24.98 21.28
CA ALA A 687 44.22 -24.41 20.21
C ALA A 687 44.24 -25.29 18.94
N ALA A 688 44.40 -26.62 19.09
CA ALA A 688 44.37 -27.52 17.95
C ALA A 688 42.99 -27.57 17.28
N PHE A 689 41.91 -27.55 18.08
CA PHE A 689 40.54 -27.47 17.56
C PHE A 689 40.30 -26.16 16.79
N LEU A 690 40.62 -25.01 17.38
CA LEU A 690 40.48 -23.70 16.74
C LEU A 690 41.31 -23.60 15.45
N GLY A 691 42.55 -24.11 15.43
CA GLY A 691 43.38 -24.18 14.21
C GLY A 691 42.90 -25.18 13.16
N ALA A 692 42.08 -26.16 13.51
CA ALA A 692 41.39 -27.04 12.55
C ALA A 692 40.12 -26.37 12.00
N VAL A 693 39.32 -25.73 12.85
CA VAL A 693 38.11 -25.00 12.47
C VAL A 693 38.43 -23.78 11.61
N ALA A 694 39.46 -22.99 11.95
CA ALA A 694 39.86 -21.83 11.16
C ALA A 694 40.32 -22.22 9.74
N ARG A 695 41.09 -23.31 9.59
CA ARG A 695 41.43 -23.86 8.27
C ARG A 695 40.21 -24.38 7.51
N SER A 696 39.23 -24.96 8.21
CA SER A 696 37.98 -25.40 7.59
C SER A 696 37.14 -24.21 7.09
N LEU A 697 37.03 -23.14 7.89
CA LEU A 697 36.35 -21.91 7.50
C LEU A 697 36.99 -21.27 6.27
N LEU A 698 38.33 -21.11 6.26
CA LEU A 698 39.05 -20.52 5.13
C LEU A 698 38.91 -21.36 3.85
N ALA A 699 39.00 -22.69 3.96
CA ALA A 699 38.82 -23.59 2.82
C ALA A 699 37.39 -23.55 2.26
N HIS A 700 36.38 -23.60 3.13
CA HIS A 700 34.98 -23.50 2.69
C HIS A 700 34.64 -22.12 2.14
N ALA A 701 35.21 -21.03 2.67
CA ALA A 701 35.03 -19.67 2.15
C ALA A 701 35.62 -19.52 0.74
N ALA A 702 36.83 -20.02 0.48
CA ALA A 702 37.44 -20.00 -0.85
C ALA A 702 36.65 -20.85 -1.86
N VAL A 703 36.22 -22.06 -1.48
CA VAL A 703 35.40 -22.93 -2.35
C VAL A 703 34.03 -22.31 -2.60
N PHE A 704 33.39 -21.72 -1.59
CA PHE A 704 32.12 -21.01 -1.74
C PHE A 704 32.26 -19.84 -2.73
N ASP A 705 33.31 -19.03 -2.62
CA ASP A 705 33.53 -17.89 -3.50
C ASP A 705 33.71 -18.30 -4.96
N ILE A 706 34.51 -19.33 -5.23
CA ILE A 706 34.75 -19.88 -6.57
C ILE A 706 33.44 -20.40 -7.18
N LEU A 707 32.62 -21.10 -6.40
CA LEU A 707 31.32 -21.63 -6.86
C LEU A 707 30.27 -20.52 -7.03
N GLN A 708 30.27 -19.49 -6.17
CA GLN A 708 29.43 -18.31 -6.33
C GLN A 708 29.82 -17.52 -7.59
N TYR A 709 31.12 -17.31 -7.83
CA TYR A 709 31.63 -16.66 -9.03
C TYR A 709 31.26 -17.44 -10.29
N ALA A 710 31.39 -18.76 -10.29
CA ALA A 710 30.94 -19.61 -11.40
C ALA A 710 29.42 -19.49 -11.65
N ALA A 711 28.60 -19.44 -10.60
CA ALA A 711 27.15 -19.23 -10.74
C ALA A 711 26.78 -17.81 -11.22
N GLN A 712 27.56 -16.79 -10.86
CA GLN A 712 27.42 -15.41 -11.34
C GLN A 712 27.82 -15.31 -12.83
N ALA A 713 28.95 -15.90 -13.22
CA ALA A 713 29.45 -15.91 -14.60
C ALA A 713 28.54 -16.71 -15.56
N LEU A 714 27.80 -17.70 -15.07
CA LEU A 714 26.79 -18.43 -15.83
C LEU A 714 25.42 -17.72 -15.87
N SER A 715 25.21 -16.64 -15.11
CA SER A 715 23.92 -15.93 -14.99
C SER A 715 23.55 -15.17 -16.27
N SER A 716 22.47 -14.38 -16.25
CA SER A 716 22.08 -13.46 -17.34
C SER A 716 22.41 -12.00 -17.04
N VAL A 717 23.22 -11.74 -16.00
CA VAL A 717 23.43 -10.41 -15.41
C VAL A 717 24.94 -10.24 -15.12
N PRO A 718 25.52 -9.02 -15.21
CA PRO A 718 26.94 -8.81 -14.92
C PRO A 718 27.36 -9.29 -13.52
N VAL A 719 28.55 -9.87 -13.43
CA VAL A 719 29.15 -10.33 -12.17
C VAL A 719 29.28 -9.16 -11.19
N GLY A 720 28.76 -9.32 -9.97
CA GLY A 720 28.73 -8.27 -8.96
C GLY A 720 27.46 -7.40 -8.96
N SER A 721 26.51 -7.62 -9.88
CA SER A 721 25.16 -7.09 -9.74
C SER A 721 24.42 -7.77 -8.58
N THR A 722 23.58 -7.01 -7.88
CA THR A 722 22.68 -7.48 -6.82
C THR A 722 21.28 -7.80 -7.33
N GLU A 723 21.03 -7.65 -8.63
CA GLU A 723 19.76 -7.95 -9.27
C GLU A 723 19.44 -9.46 -9.29
N GLY A 724 18.14 -9.75 -9.34
CA GLY A 724 17.63 -11.11 -9.43
C GLY A 724 17.73 -11.68 -10.84
N TYR A 725 17.99 -12.97 -10.96
CA TYR A 725 17.97 -13.67 -12.25
C TYR A 725 17.33 -15.06 -12.15
N SER A 726 16.77 -15.54 -13.25
CA SER A 726 16.22 -16.89 -13.33
C SER A 726 17.28 -17.90 -13.77
N VAL A 727 17.16 -19.15 -13.30
CA VAL A 727 18.01 -20.29 -13.72
C VAL A 727 17.54 -20.94 -15.03
N PHE A 728 16.42 -20.50 -15.60
CA PHE A 728 15.94 -20.92 -16.92
C PHE A 728 16.66 -20.16 -18.06
N ASP A 729 16.41 -20.55 -19.31
CA ASP A 729 16.79 -19.74 -20.46
C ASP A 729 15.80 -18.57 -20.70
N THR A 730 16.10 -17.70 -21.66
CA THR A 730 15.25 -16.56 -22.04
C THR A 730 13.89 -16.96 -22.66
N GLN A 731 13.64 -18.26 -22.84
CA GLN A 731 12.37 -18.84 -23.30
C GLN A 731 11.66 -19.62 -22.18
N GLY A 732 12.15 -19.54 -20.93
CA GLY A 732 11.57 -20.21 -19.76
C GLY A 732 11.82 -21.73 -19.72
N ARG A 733 12.78 -22.26 -20.47
CA ARG A 733 13.00 -23.71 -20.62
C ARG A 733 14.05 -24.23 -19.65
N THR A 734 13.82 -25.45 -19.15
CA THR A 734 14.83 -26.25 -18.46
C THR A 734 15.92 -26.67 -19.44
N THR A 735 17.15 -26.22 -19.21
CA THR A 735 18.33 -26.58 -20.01
C THR A 735 19.43 -27.18 -19.12
N LEU A 736 20.52 -27.67 -19.70
CA LEU A 736 21.68 -28.14 -18.93
C LEU A 736 22.22 -27.04 -17.98
N ARG A 737 22.19 -25.77 -18.43
CA ARG A 737 22.53 -24.58 -17.62
C ARG A 737 21.66 -24.47 -16.36
N THR A 738 20.39 -24.86 -16.40
CA THR A 738 19.48 -24.88 -15.24
C THR A 738 19.89 -25.89 -14.18
N TYR A 739 20.27 -27.10 -14.61
CA TYR A 739 20.74 -28.15 -13.69
C TYR A 739 22.14 -27.85 -13.13
N ILE A 740 23.03 -27.23 -13.92
CA ILE A 740 24.33 -26.74 -13.44
C ILE A 740 24.15 -25.65 -12.38
N HIS A 741 23.30 -24.64 -12.61
CA HIS A 741 22.97 -23.64 -11.57
C HIS A 741 22.39 -24.29 -10.31
N THR A 742 21.46 -25.23 -10.47
CA THR A 742 20.84 -25.95 -9.34
C THR A 742 21.88 -26.69 -8.49
N LEU A 743 22.87 -27.33 -9.13
CA LEU A 743 23.99 -27.98 -8.45
C LEU A 743 24.89 -26.96 -7.74
N LEU A 744 25.29 -25.88 -8.42
CA LEU A 744 26.14 -24.83 -7.85
C LEU A 744 25.47 -24.17 -6.62
N VAL A 745 24.20 -23.78 -6.72
CA VAL A 745 23.41 -23.22 -5.61
C VAL A 745 23.33 -24.21 -4.45
N GLY A 746 23.08 -25.50 -4.72
CA GLY A 746 23.07 -26.55 -3.69
C GLY A 746 24.39 -26.67 -2.90
N ILE A 747 25.54 -26.57 -3.59
CA ILE A 747 26.85 -26.62 -2.94
C ILE A 747 27.16 -25.30 -2.22
N CYS A 748 26.75 -24.15 -2.76
CA CYS A 748 26.87 -22.85 -2.08
C CYS A 748 26.07 -22.82 -0.76
N ILE A 749 24.86 -23.41 -0.74
CA ILE A 749 24.06 -23.55 0.49
C ILE A 749 24.82 -24.39 1.53
N TYR A 750 25.36 -25.55 1.15
CA TYR A 750 26.22 -26.35 2.04
C TYR A 750 27.42 -25.54 2.59
N GLY A 751 28.11 -24.81 1.70
CA GLY A 751 29.26 -23.97 2.05
C GLY A 751 28.90 -22.87 3.06
N SER A 752 27.85 -22.08 2.79
CA SER A 752 27.40 -20.99 3.67
C SER A 752 27.04 -21.48 5.08
N ILE A 753 26.36 -22.62 5.20
CA ILE A 753 25.99 -23.22 6.49
C ILE A 753 27.24 -23.71 7.24
N GLN A 754 28.21 -24.30 6.54
CA GLN A 754 29.46 -24.76 7.14
C GLN A 754 30.34 -23.59 7.60
N ILE A 755 30.48 -22.53 6.80
CA ILE A 755 31.19 -21.29 7.15
C ILE A 755 30.57 -20.66 8.41
N GLY A 756 29.24 -20.53 8.45
CA GLY A 756 28.52 -20.02 9.62
C GLY A 756 28.73 -20.89 10.86
N TYR A 757 28.66 -22.22 10.72
CA TYR A 757 28.88 -23.15 11.84
C TYR A 757 30.30 -23.09 12.41
N ASP A 758 31.32 -23.07 11.55
CA ASP A 758 32.71 -22.94 11.98
C ASP A 758 32.98 -21.55 12.59
N GLY A 759 32.37 -20.48 12.06
CA GLY A 759 32.44 -19.14 12.64
C GLY A 759 31.89 -19.08 14.07
N PHE A 760 30.69 -19.62 14.29
CA PHE A 760 30.11 -19.74 15.64
C PHE A 760 30.95 -20.65 16.56
N ALA A 761 31.56 -21.72 16.03
CA ALA A 761 32.44 -22.59 16.82
C ALA A 761 33.74 -21.89 17.25
N LEU A 762 34.34 -21.03 16.41
CA LEU A 762 35.49 -20.20 16.77
C LEU A 762 35.13 -19.23 17.91
N VAL A 763 34.00 -18.54 17.82
CA VAL A 763 33.52 -17.62 18.86
C VAL A 763 33.21 -18.38 20.16
N GLY A 764 32.48 -19.50 20.07
CA GLY A 764 32.11 -20.32 21.23
C GLY A 764 33.30 -20.90 21.98
N VAL A 765 34.26 -21.52 21.29
CA VAL A 765 35.42 -22.18 21.91
C VAL A 765 36.54 -21.19 22.25
N GLY A 766 36.72 -20.13 21.46
CA GLY A 766 37.76 -19.12 21.64
C GLY A 766 37.40 -18.04 22.68
N VAL A 767 36.28 -17.34 22.45
CA VAL A 767 35.82 -16.22 23.30
C VAL A 767 35.11 -16.76 24.54
N PHE A 768 34.02 -17.52 24.35
CA PHE A 768 33.21 -18.05 25.46
C PHE A 768 33.78 -19.31 26.12
N ARG A 769 34.98 -19.75 25.71
CA ARG A 769 35.74 -20.87 26.29
C ARG A 769 34.96 -22.18 26.41
N MET A 770 33.96 -22.42 25.55
CA MET A 770 33.21 -23.68 25.49
C MET A 770 34.12 -24.88 25.26
N GLN A 771 33.62 -26.09 25.55
CA GLN A 771 34.38 -27.31 25.30
C GLN A 771 34.30 -27.70 23.81
N PRO A 772 35.42 -28.06 23.15
CA PRO A 772 35.41 -28.50 21.74
C PRO A 772 34.39 -29.60 21.42
N ALA A 773 34.18 -30.53 22.36
CA ALA A 773 33.22 -31.64 22.22
C ALA A 773 31.74 -31.19 22.14
N GLN A 774 31.41 -29.93 22.49
CA GLN A 774 30.06 -29.38 22.31
C GLN A 774 29.78 -28.94 20.86
N TRP A 775 30.81 -28.92 19.99
CA TRP A 775 30.74 -28.44 18.61
C TRP A 775 31.05 -29.52 17.56
N PRO A 776 30.48 -30.75 17.63
CA PRO A 776 30.77 -31.85 16.69
C PRO A 776 30.35 -31.50 15.25
N PRO A 777 30.81 -32.22 14.21
CA PRO A 777 30.61 -31.82 12.82
C PRO A 777 29.12 -31.62 12.45
N ALA A 778 28.83 -30.60 11.64
CA ALA A 778 27.47 -30.27 11.24
C ALA A 778 26.84 -31.31 10.31
N PHE A 779 27.64 -31.87 9.39
CA PHE A 779 27.25 -32.81 8.34
C PHE A 779 28.02 -34.14 8.44
N ASP A 780 27.47 -35.24 7.91
CA ASP A 780 28.17 -36.52 7.65
C ASP A 780 28.22 -36.78 6.14
N ALA A 781 29.22 -36.21 5.46
CA ALA A 781 29.53 -36.41 4.04
C ALA A 781 28.29 -36.59 3.13
N PRO A 782 27.45 -35.55 2.92
CA PRO A 782 26.15 -35.68 2.21
C PRO A 782 26.22 -36.33 0.84
N TRP A 783 27.33 -36.15 0.10
CA TRP A 783 27.62 -36.78 -1.18
C TRP A 783 27.72 -38.32 -1.14
N ARG A 784 27.81 -38.94 0.05
CA ARG A 784 27.78 -40.40 0.25
C ARG A 784 26.37 -40.95 0.55
N ALA A 785 25.31 -40.16 0.33
CA ALA A 785 23.94 -40.63 0.51
C ALA A 785 23.52 -41.62 -0.57
N THR A 786 22.85 -42.70 -0.15
CA THR A 786 22.28 -43.74 -1.02
C THR A 786 20.75 -43.79 -1.01
N SER A 787 20.12 -42.91 -0.23
CA SER A 787 18.68 -42.64 -0.21
C SER A 787 18.41 -41.21 0.26
N LEU A 788 17.27 -40.64 -0.12
CA LEU A 788 16.75 -39.35 0.37
C LEU A 788 16.53 -39.39 1.90
N ALA A 789 16.08 -40.54 2.42
CA ALA A 789 15.95 -40.77 3.85
C ALA A 789 17.30 -40.72 4.60
N GLU A 790 18.37 -41.25 3.99
CA GLU A 790 19.74 -41.11 4.54
C GLU A 790 20.26 -39.67 4.42
N PHE A 791 20.04 -39.03 3.26
CA PHE A 791 20.46 -37.65 2.99
C PHE A 791 19.86 -36.69 4.03
N TRP A 792 18.55 -36.49 4.03
CA TRP A 792 17.89 -35.52 4.93
C TRP A 792 17.84 -35.99 6.39
N GLY A 793 17.66 -37.30 6.62
CA GLY A 793 17.43 -37.84 7.95
C GLY A 793 18.69 -38.04 8.80
N ARG A 794 19.88 -38.08 8.19
CA ARG A 794 21.14 -38.48 8.85
C ARG A 794 22.37 -37.67 8.41
N ARG A 795 22.61 -37.50 7.10
CA ARG A 795 23.84 -36.89 6.57
C ARG A 795 23.82 -35.37 6.48
N TRP A 796 22.66 -34.81 6.12
CA TRP A 796 22.40 -33.38 6.14
C TRP A 796 22.34 -32.85 7.58
N HIS A 797 22.48 -31.54 7.76
CA HIS A 797 22.61 -30.94 9.09
C HIS A 797 21.42 -31.25 10.01
N GLN A 798 21.70 -31.56 11.28
CA GLN A 798 20.66 -31.89 12.26
C GLN A 798 20.28 -30.71 13.18
N VAL A 799 20.69 -29.48 12.82
CA VAL A 799 20.53 -28.24 13.60
C VAL A 799 19.07 -27.95 13.96
N PHE A 800 18.14 -28.06 12.99
CA PHE A 800 16.71 -27.75 13.17
C PHE A 800 15.83 -28.98 13.45
N ARG A 801 16.42 -30.14 13.80
CA ARG A 801 15.66 -31.38 13.94
C ARG A 801 14.60 -31.31 15.04
N GLN A 802 14.87 -30.62 16.15
CA GLN A 802 13.89 -30.44 17.23
C GLN A 802 12.66 -29.66 16.73
N ASP A 803 12.89 -28.66 15.88
CA ASP A 803 11.90 -27.71 15.38
C ASP A 803 10.94 -28.41 14.40
N PHE A 804 11.51 -29.05 13.37
CA PHE A 804 10.74 -29.76 12.34
C PHE A 804 10.01 -30.99 12.89
N VAL A 805 10.63 -31.74 13.82
CA VAL A 805 9.95 -32.88 14.47
C VAL A 805 8.92 -32.42 15.50
N GLY A 806 9.17 -31.30 16.16
CA GLY A 806 8.33 -30.75 17.22
C GLY A 806 7.00 -30.20 16.71
N VAL A 807 7.05 -29.27 15.75
CA VAL A 807 5.87 -28.55 15.23
C VAL A 807 5.36 -29.16 13.92
N GLY A 808 6.23 -29.77 13.11
CA GLY A 808 5.83 -30.43 11.87
C GLY A 808 5.43 -31.89 12.07
N ALA A 809 6.41 -32.75 12.41
CA ALA A 809 6.21 -34.20 12.37
C ALA A 809 5.21 -34.73 13.40
N LYS A 810 5.22 -34.20 14.64
CA LYS A 810 4.32 -34.69 15.70
C LYS A 810 2.85 -34.35 15.44
N PRO A 811 2.44 -33.10 15.14
CA PRO A 811 1.06 -32.81 14.73
C PRO A 811 0.66 -33.55 13.46
N GLY A 812 1.54 -33.59 12.45
CA GLY A 812 1.31 -34.36 11.22
C GLY A 812 1.09 -35.87 11.46
N ALA A 813 1.78 -36.46 12.45
CA ALA A 813 1.58 -37.84 12.86
C ALA A 813 0.20 -38.12 13.46
N VAL A 814 -0.38 -37.15 14.17
CA VAL A 814 -1.75 -37.26 14.72
C VAL A 814 -2.79 -37.18 13.61
N VAL A 815 -2.57 -36.33 12.59
CA VAL A 815 -3.53 -36.13 11.49
C VAL A 815 -3.49 -37.26 10.45
N ALA A 816 -2.32 -37.71 10.03
CA ALA A 816 -2.17 -38.66 8.91
C ALA A 816 -1.02 -39.67 9.10
N GLY A 817 -0.73 -40.06 10.35
CA GLY A 817 0.24 -41.09 10.68
C GLY A 817 1.62 -40.84 10.07
N ARG A 818 2.28 -41.89 9.57
CA ARG A 818 3.63 -41.77 8.98
C ARG A 818 3.68 -40.83 7.76
N VAL A 819 2.60 -40.69 6.99
CA VAL A 819 2.55 -39.78 5.83
C VAL A 819 2.56 -38.33 6.31
N GLY A 820 1.62 -37.97 7.19
CA GLY A 820 1.58 -36.63 7.77
C GLY A 820 2.82 -36.29 8.60
N ALA A 821 3.44 -37.27 9.26
CA ALA A 821 4.69 -37.07 10.00
C ALA A 821 5.87 -36.65 9.10
N VAL A 822 6.01 -37.24 7.91
CA VAL A 822 7.05 -36.86 6.95
C VAL A 822 6.72 -35.52 6.30
N LEU A 823 5.50 -35.38 5.74
CA LEU A 823 5.11 -34.16 5.04
C LEU A 823 5.06 -32.93 5.96
N GLY A 824 4.65 -33.09 7.23
CA GLY A 824 4.67 -32.02 8.23
C GLY A 824 6.09 -31.55 8.57
N ALA A 825 7.06 -32.47 8.69
CA ALA A 825 8.46 -32.11 8.93
C ALA A 825 9.04 -31.30 7.77
N PHE A 826 8.86 -31.77 6.54
CA PHE A 826 9.31 -31.09 5.33
C PHE A 826 8.54 -29.78 5.07
N GLY A 827 7.26 -29.71 5.39
CA GLY A 827 6.44 -28.49 5.28
C GLY A 827 6.96 -27.36 6.18
N VAL A 828 7.28 -27.64 7.45
CA VAL A 828 7.89 -26.64 8.35
C VAL A 828 9.30 -26.24 7.89
N SER A 829 10.07 -27.16 7.30
CA SER A 829 11.34 -26.83 6.64
C SER A 829 11.13 -25.88 5.46
N GLY A 830 10.10 -26.10 4.63
CA GLY A 830 9.74 -25.19 3.54
C GLY A 830 9.35 -23.80 4.03
N LEU A 831 8.53 -23.71 5.08
CA LEU A 831 8.12 -22.43 5.68
C LEU A 831 9.29 -21.64 6.26
N LEU A 832 10.30 -22.30 6.85
CA LEU A 832 11.54 -21.66 7.28
C LEU A 832 12.24 -20.97 6.10
N HIS A 833 12.38 -21.66 4.97
CA HIS A 833 13.02 -21.09 3.79
C HIS A 833 12.19 -19.97 3.13
N VAL A 834 10.85 -20.06 3.14
CA VAL A 834 9.99 -18.94 2.70
C VAL A 834 10.20 -17.71 3.57
N ALA A 835 10.22 -17.85 4.89
CA ALA A 835 10.47 -16.74 5.81
C ALA A 835 11.85 -16.11 5.58
N GLY A 836 12.88 -16.93 5.35
CA GLY A 836 14.23 -16.46 5.02
C GLY A 836 14.32 -15.73 3.68
N LEU A 837 13.64 -16.20 2.63
CA LEU A 837 13.68 -15.54 1.32
C LEU A 837 12.89 -14.22 1.35
N TRP A 838 11.70 -14.25 1.98
CA TRP A 838 10.85 -13.08 2.22
C TRP A 838 11.61 -11.95 2.93
N GLY A 839 12.49 -12.29 3.87
CA GLY A 839 13.34 -11.32 4.57
C GLY A 839 14.23 -10.45 3.67
N MET A 840 14.59 -10.88 2.45
CA MET A 840 15.48 -10.08 1.58
C MET A 840 14.79 -8.94 0.85
N ARG A 841 13.68 -9.24 0.15
CA ARG A 841 12.98 -8.27 -0.73
C ARG A 841 11.51 -8.05 -0.35
N GLY A 842 10.93 -8.94 0.45
CA GLY A 842 9.50 -8.97 0.81
C GLY A 842 8.68 -10.01 0.03
N GLU A 843 9.31 -10.83 -0.81
CA GLU A 843 8.64 -11.79 -1.69
C GLU A 843 8.62 -13.21 -1.10
N ALA A 844 7.45 -13.83 -1.02
CA ALA A 844 7.26 -15.18 -0.48
C ALA A 844 6.91 -16.17 -1.60
N ASP A 845 7.84 -17.08 -1.93
CA ASP A 845 7.67 -18.03 -3.04
C ASP A 845 7.28 -19.44 -2.56
N ALA A 846 6.07 -19.89 -2.94
CA ALA A 846 5.54 -21.21 -2.60
C ALA A 846 6.36 -22.38 -3.19
N ARG A 847 7.18 -22.16 -4.23
CA ARG A 847 8.06 -23.18 -4.84
C ARG A 847 9.05 -23.76 -3.83
N LEU A 848 9.50 -22.94 -2.86
CA LEU A 848 10.33 -23.40 -1.74
C LEU A 848 9.62 -24.47 -0.90
N VAL A 849 8.34 -24.29 -0.57
CA VAL A 849 7.56 -25.28 0.18
C VAL A 849 7.35 -26.54 -0.65
N MET A 850 7.06 -26.38 -1.95
CA MET A 850 6.90 -27.51 -2.87
C MET A 850 8.17 -28.35 -3.00
N PHE A 851 9.36 -27.74 -3.08
CA PHE A 851 10.64 -28.46 -3.09
C PHE A 851 10.78 -29.42 -1.90
N PHE A 852 10.60 -28.93 -0.67
CA PHE A 852 10.72 -29.78 0.52
C PHE A 852 9.60 -30.82 0.60
N LEU A 853 8.35 -30.49 0.26
CA LEU A 853 7.27 -31.47 0.22
C LEU A 853 7.55 -32.61 -0.78
N VAL A 854 8.13 -32.30 -1.95
CA VAL A 854 8.55 -33.31 -2.94
C VAL A 854 9.72 -34.17 -2.45
N MET A 855 10.64 -33.64 -1.65
CA MET A 855 11.63 -34.46 -0.92
C MET A 855 10.95 -35.40 0.09
N GLY A 856 9.92 -34.92 0.81
CA GLY A 856 9.09 -35.75 1.69
C GLY A 856 8.34 -36.86 0.96
N VAL A 857 7.79 -36.57 -0.22
CA VAL A 857 7.17 -37.59 -1.11
C VAL A 857 8.22 -38.63 -1.55
N GLY A 858 9.42 -38.21 -1.95
CA GLY A 858 10.51 -39.14 -2.29
C GLY A 858 10.87 -40.10 -1.14
N VAL A 859 10.96 -39.59 0.09
CA VAL A 859 11.18 -40.41 1.32
C VAL A 859 10.01 -41.38 1.59
N LEU A 860 8.78 -41.00 1.24
CA LEU A 860 7.62 -41.89 1.33
C LEU A 860 7.60 -42.95 0.23
N LEU A 861 8.06 -42.63 -0.99
CA LEU A 861 8.25 -43.57 -2.09
C LEU A 861 9.33 -44.61 -1.77
N GLU A 862 10.46 -44.21 -1.17
CA GLU A 862 11.48 -45.14 -0.62
C GLU A 862 10.87 -46.09 0.42
N GLY A 863 10.00 -45.56 1.29
CA GLY A 863 9.23 -46.36 2.25
C GLY A 863 8.18 -47.27 1.59
N GLY A 864 7.68 -46.93 0.40
CA GLY A 864 6.82 -47.79 -0.42
C GLY A 864 7.61 -48.92 -1.07
N TRP A 865 8.70 -48.58 -1.78
CA TRP A 865 9.63 -49.52 -2.40
C TRP A 865 10.10 -50.60 -1.43
N ARG A 866 10.52 -50.21 -0.21
CA ARG A 866 10.96 -51.16 0.82
C ARG A 866 9.88 -52.16 1.25
N ARG A 867 8.59 -51.80 1.18
CA ARG A 867 7.48 -52.73 1.48
C ARG A 867 7.19 -53.70 0.33
N VAL A 868 7.32 -53.23 -0.92
CA VAL A 868 7.01 -54.03 -2.12
C VAL A 868 8.17 -54.96 -2.49
N VAL A 869 9.40 -54.47 -2.43
CA VAL A 869 10.62 -55.16 -2.89
C VAL A 869 11.42 -55.78 -1.73
N GLY A 870 11.01 -55.54 -0.47
CA GLY A 870 11.65 -56.04 0.75
C GLY A 870 13.03 -55.45 1.07
N LYS A 871 13.71 -54.84 0.09
CA LYS A 871 15.04 -54.25 0.18
C LYS A 871 14.97 -52.72 0.17
N ASN A 872 15.94 -52.07 0.82
CA ASN A 872 16.14 -50.63 0.65
C ASN A 872 16.65 -50.32 -0.77
N ILE A 873 16.35 -49.12 -1.26
CA ILE A 873 17.14 -48.49 -2.32
C ILE A 873 18.55 -48.23 -1.76
N GLY A 874 19.60 -48.48 -2.57
CA GLY A 874 20.99 -48.38 -2.12
C GLY A 874 22.00 -48.62 -3.24
N GLY A 875 23.29 -48.52 -2.92
CA GLY A 875 24.38 -48.64 -3.90
C GLY A 875 24.32 -47.55 -4.98
N VAL A 876 24.89 -47.83 -6.17
CA VAL A 876 24.95 -46.87 -7.29
C VAL A 876 23.55 -46.41 -7.73
N PHE A 877 22.58 -47.33 -7.83
CA PHE A 877 21.19 -46.97 -8.13
C PHE A 877 20.57 -46.05 -7.08
N GLY A 878 20.93 -46.22 -5.80
CA GLY A 878 20.51 -45.32 -4.73
C GLY A 878 21.15 -43.94 -4.78
N VAL A 879 22.42 -43.84 -5.19
CA VAL A 879 23.07 -42.54 -5.47
C VAL A 879 22.38 -41.84 -6.65
N LEU A 880 22.16 -42.54 -7.77
CA LEU A 880 21.48 -42.02 -8.95
C LEU A 880 20.04 -41.57 -8.64
N TRP A 881 19.29 -42.35 -7.87
CA TRP A 881 17.95 -41.98 -7.38
C TRP A 881 18.00 -40.73 -6.50
N THR A 882 18.88 -40.70 -5.49
CA THR A 882 18.97 -39.61 -4.51
C THR A 882 19.32 -38.28 -5.17
N PHE A 883 20.41 -38.24 -5.95
CA PHE A 883 20.86 -37.01 -6.59
C PHE A 883 20.05 -36.66 -7.85
N GLY A 884 19.53 -37.65 -8.59
CA GLY A 884 18.59 -37.42 -9.68
C GLY A 884 17.29 -36.78 -9.21
N TRP A 885 16.73 -37.21 -8.07
CA TRP A 885 15.55 -36.60 -7.46
C TRP A 885 15.86 -35.19 -6.90
N ILE A 886 16.96 -35.01 -6.18
CA ILE A 886 17.36 -33.70 -5.63
C ILE A 886 17.61 -32.67 -6.75
N LEU A 887 18.35 -33.02 -7.80
CA LEU A 887 18.68 -32.10 -8.90
C LEU A 887 17.51 -31.91 -9.87
N GLY A 888 16.73 -32.96 -10.15
CA GLY A 888 15.54 -32.89 -11.02
C GLY A 888 14.45 -31.95 -10.50
N TRP A 889 14.30 -31.85 -9.17
CA TRP A 889 13.37 -30.92 -8.52
C TRP A 889 14.04 -29.65 -7.95
N GLY A 890 15.36 -29.57 -7.92
CA GLY A 890 16.11 -28.52 -7.23
C GLY A 890 15.94 -27.11 -7.79
N TRP A 891 15.48 -26.97 -9.04
CA TRP A 891 15.11 -25.68 -9.62
C TRP A 891 13.96 -24.98 -8.86
N LEU A 892 13.09 -25.75 -8.19
CA LEU A 892 12.05 -25.21 -7.29
C LEU A 892 12.64 -24.44 -6.09
N PHE A 893 13.90 -24.72 -5.73
CA PHE A 893 14.64 -23.98 -4.73
C PHE A 893 15.57 -22.93 -5.37
N ALA A 894 16.31 -23.31 -6.42
CA ALA A 894 17.34 -22.46 -7.01
C ALA A 894 16.78 -21.23 -7.73
N ASP A 895 15.64 -21.34 -8.42
CA ASP A 895 15.06 -20.19 -9.16
C ASP A 895 14.58 -19.05 -8.23
N PRO A 896 13.78 -19.28 -7.17
CA PRO A 896 13.46 -18.24 -6.20
C PRO A 896 14.69 -17.61 -5.53
N TRP A 897 15.72 -18.42 -5.27
CA TRP A 897 16.96 -18.01 -4.59
C TRP A 897 17.82 -17.08 -5.46
N CYS A 898 17.91 -17.35 -6.76
CA CYS A 898 18.56 -16.46 -7.72
C CYS A 898 17.72 -15.21 -8.03
N LEU A 899 16.39 -15.34 -8.15
CA LEU A 899 15.48 -14.21 -8.38
C LEU A 899 15.47 -13.20 -7.22
N SER A 900 15.74 -13.64 -5.98
CA SER A 900 15.84 -12.73 -4.83
C SER A 900 17.18 -11.98 -4.73
N GLY A 901 18.14 -12.28 -5.61
CA GLY A 901 19.47 -11.68 -5.59
C GLY A 901 20.44 -12.27 -4.56
N VAL A 902 20.13 -13.42 -3.95
CA VAL A 902 21.04 -14.06 -2.95
C VAL A 902 22.40 -14.37 -3.58
N MET A 903 22.40 -14.88 -4.82
CA MET A 903 23.63 -15.20 -5.54
C MET A 903 24.43 -13.96 -5.97
N GLY A 904 23.80 -12.78 -6.05
CA GLY A 904 24.45 -11.48 -6.27
C GLY A 904 24.96 -10.79 -4.99
N SER A 905 24.65 -11.35 -3.81
CA SER A 905 25.04 -10.76 -2.52
C SER A 905 26.54 -10.87 -2.24
N VAL A 906 27.10 -9.89 -1.52
CA VAL A 906 28.54 -9.78 -1.26
C VAL A 906 28.89 -10.41 0.09
N PHE A 907 29.40 -11.65 0.05
CA PHE A 907 29.90 -12.38 1.23
C PHE A 907 31.39 -12.13 1.50
N ILE A 908 32.16 -11.79 0.46
CA ILE A 908 33.57 -11.38 0.53
C ILE A 908 33.72 -10.12 -0.34
N PRO A 909 34.37 -9.03 0.15
CA PRO A 909 34.58 -7.81 -0.64
C PRO A 909 35.33 -8.10 -1.94
N TYR A 910 34.92 -7.45 -3.04
CA TYR A 910 35.32 -7.83 -4.41
C TYR A 910 36.84 -7.94 -4.61
N GLU A 911 37.62 -7.04 -4.01
CA GLU A 911 39.08 -7.00 -4.07
C GLU A 911 39.78 -8.21 -3.42
N TYR A 912 39.12 -8.86 -2.46
CA TYR A 912 39.66 -9.99 -1.69
C TYR A 912 39.05 -11.34 -2.08
N ARG A 913 38.19 -11.39 -3.10
CA ARG A 913 37.55 -12.62 -3.58
C ARG A 913 38.59 -13.56 -4.21
N PRO A 914 38.84 -14.77 -3.65
CA PRO A 914 39.79 -15.72 -4.24
C PRO A 914 39.53 -16.02 -5.72
N ALA A 915 38.27 -16.06 -6.17
CA ALA A 915 37.91 -16.27 -7.56
C ALA A 915 38.36 -15.12 -8.48
N VAL A 916 38.23 -13.86 -8.04
CA VAL A 916 38.66 -12.67 -8.80
C VAL A 916 40.19 -12.58 -8.84
N ILE A 917 40.85 -12.93 -7.73
CA ILE A 917 42.32 -12.99 -7.67
C ILE A 917 42.85 -14.07 -8.62
N LEU A 918 42.23 -15.26 -8.65
CA LEU A 918 42.59 -16.33 -9.58
C LEU A 918 42.32 -15.95 -11.04
N HIS A 919 41.23 -15.23 -11.34
CA HIS A 919 40.92 -14.75 -12.70
C HIS A 919 42.03 -13.81 -13.21
N ARG A 920 42.41 -12.82 -12.39
CA ARG A 920 43.50 -11.85 -12.65
C ARG A 920 44.93 -12.43 -12.66
N LEU A 921 45.07 -13.74 -12.45
CA LEU A 921 46.33 -14.48 -12.56
C LEU A 921 46.33 -15.44 -13.78
N VAL A 922 45.24 -15.45 -14.55
CA VAL A 922 45.04 -16.25 -15.77
C VAL A 922 44.80 -15.34 -16.99
N GLU A 923 44.29 -14.13 -16.77
CA GLU A 923 44.38 -12.97 -17.68
C GLU A 923 45.78 -12.35 -17.68
#